data_AF-A0A497N9D8-F1
#
_entry.id   AF-A0A497N9D8-F1
#
_cell.length_a   1.000
_cell.length_b   1.000
_cell.length_c   1.000
_cell.angle_alpha   90.00
_cell.angle_beta   90.00
_cell.angle_gamma   90.00
#
_symmetry.space_group_name_H-M   'P 1'
#
loop_
_entity.id
_entity.type
_entity.pdbx_description
1 polymer ?
#
loop_
_entity_poly.entity_id
_entity_poly.type
_entity_poly.pdbx_seq_one_letter_code
_entity_poly.pdbx_strand_id
1 'polypeptide(L)'
;MSYEYARIPLKPGLNIICGPNGSGKSSLLLAISVALGQAYTERSRKLSDLIRWGEDNARVTLVFDNTPEQGKRPVPRFDVDYFRISRYLKKDGAYWFEVNFKTVNKKEVTSILNEFGINPDNMLIIMHQRMMEEFSITTLIQRLTMVEEAVGLGAYRQNVLEAQDKLTQVLSQEESIKTLIENAEQTLDYWKEEYEKYQKRNNILQRKVFLERELVWAELVKQEALVTSWQEKAEQKEASLADIEKEVTRTQVLIKQIGSNLNTLRFEQRQSFYSLMALEKEKTEHQVTTKLSNVALNKIGDIRNLKEQPDTNTGKETLDALDAYVVELHAQIALSQTVLKGLDFKTSTLHSQLAAFDEERSRTEQQYVDERVREAMLRFQSEAANKELSYLKGELRRALREVEAFQPRLITAGPPMKTVRSPQEIYDDIRVASIQLSTIGELSEDIEQMYLMYLNVFNDLKQKVEVVSENRTSVLNEVVERKRLWIGIIQSLLDEVSVPYQEFLSQLNATGNIRLVNTQDIETMGLELTVGFKGAEPTILDAYTQSGGERSTATMTFLLALQQYVKSPFRAVDEFDIHMDPKNRETISSLLYKEVRGSRETQYLTITPGQITYIDEAVHVITVQNLEGRSEVSVVE
;
A
#
# COMPACT_ATOMS: atom_id res chain seq x y z
N MET A 1 -10.96 45.59 -63.62
CA MET A 1 -12.35 45.37 -64.13
C MET A 1 -12.66 46.32 -65.29
N SER A 2 -13.71 46.05 -66.08
CA SER A 2 -14.05 46.78 -67.32
C SER A 2 -15.09 47.90 -67.15
N TYR A 3 -15.66 48.07 -65.96
CA TYR A 3 -16.64 49.13 -65.66
C TYR A 3 -15.96 50.34 -65.02
N GLU A 4 -16.31 51.54 -65.48
CA GLU A 4 -16.00 52.82 -64.80
C GLU A 4 -17.12 53.16 -63.81
N TYR A 5 -18.37 53.04 -64.26
CA TYR A 5 -19.56 53.16 -63.42
C TYR A 5 -20.73 52.41 -64.06
N ALA A 6 -21.49 51.67 -63.26
CA ALA A 6 -22.72 51.02 -63.70
C ALA A 6 -23.72 50.91 -62.55
N ARG A 7 -25.02 51.04 -62.85
CA ARG A 7 -26.13 50.68 -61.96
C ARG A 7 -27.01 49.69 -62.71
N ILE A 8 -27.24 48.54 -62.08
CA ILE A 8 -27.94 47.43 -62.71
C ILE A 8 -29.13 47.08 -61.83
N PRO A 9 -30.37 47.39 -62.27
CA PRO A 9 -31.55 46.94 -61.56
C PRO A 9 -31.69 45.43 -61.77
N LEU A 10 -31.83 44.67 -60.69
CA LEU A 10 -32.23 43.27 -60.76
C LEU A 10 -33.70 43.16 -60.35
N LYS A 11 -34.48 42.36 -61.07
CA LYS A 11 -35.90 42.10 -60.76
C LYS A 11 -36.08 40.74 -60.09
N PRO A 12 -37.18 40.50 -59.34
CA PRO A 12 -37.54 39.15 -58.89
C PRO A 12 -37.66 38.18 -60.08
N GLY A 13 -37.42 36.89 -59.86
CA GLY A 13 -37.40 35.89 -60.94
C GLY A 13 -36.05 35.85 -61.67
N LEU A 14 -36.07 35.61 -62.99
CA LEU A 14 -34.85 35.36 -63.77
C LEU A 14 -34.29 36.64 -64.40
N ASN A 15 -33.03 36.95 -64.09
CA ASN A 15 -32.26 38.01 -64.71
C ASN A 15 -31.20 37.39 -65.63
N ILE A 16 -31.23 37.69 -66.93
CA ILE A 16 -30.26 37.16 -67.89
C ILE A 16 -29.33 38.27 -68.33
N ILE A 17 -28.02 38.06 -68.15
CA ILE A 17 -26.98 38.95 -68.66
C ILE A 17 -26.40 38.35 -69.94
N CYS A 18 -26.53 39.05 -71.07
CA CYS A 18 -26.02 38.63 -72.37
C CYS A 18 -25.17 39.72 -73.06
N GLY A 19 -24.40 39.33 -74.06
CA GLY A 19 -23.51 40.23 -74.80
C GLY A 19 -22.24 39.55 -75.33
N PRO A 20 -21.42 40.24 -76.15
CA PRO A 20 -20.24 39.65 -76.79
C PRO A 20 -19.17 39.17 -75.78
N ASN A 21 -18.36 38.18 -76.16
CA ASN A 21 -17.23 37.76 -75.34
C ASN A 21 -16.27 38.93 -75.09
N GLY A 22 -15.77 39.05 -73.85
CA GLY A 22 -14.94 40.19 -73.45
C GLY A 22 -15.68 41.50 -73.18
N SER A 23 -17.02 41.52 -73.21
CA SER A 23 -17.78 42.76 -72.95
C SER A 23 -17.86 43.18 -71.47
N GLY A 24 -17.42 42.33 -70.54
CA GLY A 24 -17.48 42.60 -69.09
C GLY A 24 -18.65 41.93 -68.35
N LYS A 25 -19.36 40.98 -68.98
CA LYS A 25 -20.49 40.26 -68.35
C LYS A 25 -20.12 39.59 -67.02
N SER A 26 -19.14 38.69 -67.05
CA SER A 26 -18.71 37.93 -65.87
C SER A 26 -17.95 38.81 -64.85
N SER A 27 -17.57 40.04 -65.21
CA SER A 27 -17.15 41.05 -64.22
C SER A 27 -18.30 41.51 -63.30
N LEU A 28 -19.56 41.35 -63.68
CA LEU A 28 -20.70 41.67 -62.82
C LEU A 28 -20.88 40.65 -61.70
N LEU A 29 -20.82 39.36 -62.03
CA LEU A 29 -20.89 38.30 -61.03
C LEU A 29 -19.73 38.36 -60.04
N LEU A 30 -18.53 38.65 -60.55
CA LEU A 30 -17.36 38.90 -59.71
C LEU A 30 -17.54 40.10 -58.79
N ALA A 31 -18.15 41.19 -59.26
CA ALA A 31 -18.45 42.34 -58.42
C ALA A 31 -19.40 41.97 -57.28
N ILE A 32 -20.48 41.23 -57.58
CA ILE A 32 -21.42 40.71 -56.57
C ILE A 32 -20.68 39.84 -55.55
N SER A 33 -19.86 38.89 -56.01
CA SER A 33 -19.09 37.98 -55.16
C SER A 33 -18.14 38.72 -54.22
N VAL A 34 -17.44 39.74 -54.72
CA VAL A 34 -16.54 40.59 -53.92
C VAL A 34 -17.32 41.41 -52.89
N ALA A 35 -18.51 41.89 -53.24
CA ALA A 35 -19.37 42.64 -52.32
C ALA A 35 -19.96 41.75 -51.21
N LEU A 36 -20.28 40.49 -51.52
CA LEU A 36 -20.68 39.49 -50.53
C LEU A 36 -19.50 38.97 -49.69
N GLY A 37 -18.26 39.26 -50.09
CA GLY A 37 -17.07 39.11 -49.26
C GLY A 37 -16.14 37.95 -49.61
N GLN A 38 -16.27 37.40 -50.83
CA GLN A 38 -15.23 36.54 -51.40
C GLN A 38 -13.94 37.35 -51.61
N ALA A 39 -12.84 36.87 -51.03
CA ALA A 39 -11.52 37.52 -51.12
C ALA A 39 -10.67 36.96 -52.28
N TYR A 40 -10.95 35.72 -52.69
CA TYR A 40 -10.34 35.05 -53.82
C TYR A 40 -11.39 34.93 -54.92
N THR A 41 -11.00 35.29 -56.13
CA THR A 41 -11.84 35.18 -57.32
C THR A 41 -11.07 34.52 -58.44
N GLU A 42 -11.76 33.97 -59.43
CA GLU A 42 -11.12 33.30 -60.58
C GLU A 42 -10.13 34.19 -61.36
N ARG A 43 -10.26 35.53 -61.26
CA ARG A 43 -9.47 36.49 -62.06
C ARG A 43 -8.26 37.08 -61.34
N SER A 44 -8.29 37.22 -60.02
CA SER A 44 -7.10 37.64 -59.26
C SER A 44 -7.15 37.19 -57.80
N ARG A 45 -5.96 36.93 -57.26
CA ARG A 45 -5.69 36.68 -55.84
C ARG A 45 -5.60 37.98 -55.02
N LYS A 46 -5.42 39.14 -55.67
CA LYS A 46 -5.39 40.45 -55.01
C LYS A 46 -6.61 41.26 -55.45
N LEU A 47 -7.38 41.73 -54.47
CA LEU A 47 -8.56 42.56 -54.73
C LEU A 47 -8.22 43.90 -55.41
N SER A 48 -7.00 44.41 -55.23
CA SER A 48 -6.51 45.61 -55.93
C SER A 48 -6.49 45.45 -57.46
N ASP A 49 -6.28 44.23 -57.96
CA ASP A 49 -6.19 43.97 -59.40
C ASP A 49 -7.58 43.98 -60.06
N LEU A 50 -8.64 43.95 -59.25
CA LEU A 50 -10.01 44.10 -59.72
C LEU A 50 -10.35 45.58 -59.99
N ILE A 51 -9.54 46.54 -59.55
CA ILE A 51 -9.75 47.96 -59.87
C ILE A 51 -9.57 48.17 -61.39
N ARG A 52 -10.34 49.09 -61.99
CA ARG A 52 -10.18 49.44 -63.40
C ARG A 52 -8.79 50.05 -63.63
N TRP A 53 -8.14 49.70 -64.73
CA TRP A 53 -6.81 50.23 -65.02
C TRP A 53 -6.86 51.76 -65.19
N GLY A 54 -5.93 52.46 -64.53
CA GLY A 54 -5.91 53.92 -64.47
C GLY A 54 -6.62 54.52 -63.25
N GLU A 55 -7.40 53.74 -62.51
CA GLU A 55 -8.11 54.19 -61.31
C GLU A 55 -7.41 53.75 -60.01
N ASP A 56 -7.60 54.51 -58.92
CA ASP A 56 -6.99 54.23 -57.62
C ASP A 56 -7.95 53.56 -56.63
N ASN A 57 -9.26 53.61 -56.87
CA ASN A 57 -10.28 53.07 -55.98
C ASN A 57 -11.41 52.40 -56.78
N ALA A 58 -12.06 51.39 -56.18
CA ALA A 58 -13.30 50.83 -56.67
C ALA A 58 -14.30 50.64 -55.52
N ARG A 59 -15.58 50.79 -55.82
CA ARG A 59 -16.67 50.53 -54.88
C ARG A 59 -17.73 49.67 -55.55
N VAL A 60 -18.07 48.55 -54.93
CA VAL A 60 -19.25 47.76 -55.28
C VAL A 60 -20.28 47.92 -54.19
N THR A 61 -21.56 48.05 -54.53
CA THR A 61 -22.65 48.20 -53.57
C THR A 61 -23.81 47.32 -53.99
N LEU A 62 -24.24 46.44 -53.08
CA LEU A 62 -25.44 45.63 -53.20
C LEU A 62 -26.53 46.26 -52.33
N VAL A 63 -27.74 46.34 -52.87
CA VAL A 63 -28.93 46.82 -52.15
C VAL A 63 -29.86 45.64 -52.01
N PHE A 64 -30.24 45.35 -50.77
CA PHE A 64 -31.07 44.21 -50.40
C PHE A 64 -32.45 44.71 -49.98
N ASP A 65 -33.48 43.99 -50.43
CA ASP A 65 -34.84 44.18 -49.97
C ASP A 65 -35.01 43.51 -48.60
N ASN A 66 -35.40 44.29 -47.60
CA ASN A 66 -35.61 43.88 -46.22
C ASN A 66 -37.02 44.28 -45.76
N THR A 67 -37.95 44.44 -46.71
CA THR A 67 -39.37 44.62 -46.43
C THR A 67 -39.90 43.42 -45.63
N PRO A 68 -40.85 43.63 -44.69
CA PRO A 68 -41.36 42.53 -43.87
C PRO A 68 -42.19 41.53 -44.70
N GLU A 69 -41.78 40.27 -44.71
CA GLU A 69 -42.54 39.16 -45.27
C GLU A 69 -43.23 38.40 -44.13
N GLN A 70 -44.55 38.21 -44.23
CA GLN A 70 -45.35 37.54 -43.20
C GLN A 70 -45.15 38.10 -41.77
N GLY A 71 -44.89 39.42 -41.65
CA GLY A 71 -44.71 40.10 -40.37
C GLY A 71 -43.29 40.04 -39.79
N LYS A 72 -42.31 39.45 -40.48
CA LYS A 72 -40.90 39.41 -40.07
C LYS A 72 -39.99 39.92 -41.18
N ARG A 73 -39.02 40.77 -40.84
CA ARG A 73 -37.98 41.20 -41.78
C ARG A 73 -36.94 40.09 -41.99
N PRO A 74 -36.41 39.89 -43.20
CA PRO A 74 -35.30 38.96 -43.47
C PRO A 74 -34.09 39.19 -42.54
N VAL A 75 -33.74 40.45 -42.29
CA VAL A 75 -32.72 40.85 -41.31
C VAL A 75 -33.37 41.73 -40.22
N PRO A 76 -33.87 41.14 -39.12
CA PRO A 76 -34.59 41.87 -38.06
C PRO A 76 -33.76 42.96 -37.38
N ARG A 77 -32.43 42.86 -37.44
CA ARG A 77 -31.52 43.85 -36.83
C ARG A 77 -31.62 45.24 -37.48
N PHE A 78 -32.15 45.31 -38.71
CA PHE A 78 -32.31 46.56 -39.46
C PHE A 78 -33.79 46.89 -39.60
N ASP A 79 -34.24 47.98 -38.96
CA ASP A 79 -35.59 48.52 -39.15
C ASP A 79 -35.66 49.49 -40.34
N VAL A 80 -35.27 48.99 -41.51
CA VAL A 80 -35.36 49.69 -42.79
C VAL A 80 -35.77 48.70 -43.87
N ASP A 81 -36.55 49.20 -44.84
CA ASP A 81 -37.06 48.37 -45.94
C ASP A 81 -35.97 47.99 -46.94
N TYR A 82 -34.90 48.78 -47.02
CA TYR A 82 -33.72 48.45 -47.82
C TYR A 82 -32.46 48.69 -47.00
N PHE A 83 -31.55 47.72 -47.02
CA PHE A 83 -30.19 47.93 -46.51
C PHE A 83 -29.19 47.72 -47.65
N ARG A 84 -28.00 48.28 -47.50
CA ARG A 84 -26.95 48.10 -48.49
C ARG A 84 -25.64 47.67 -47.87
N ILE A 85 -24.94 46.82 -48.60
CA ILE A 85 -23.59 46.37 -48.30
C ILE A 85 -22.67 46.90 -49.40
N SER A 86 -21.71 47.73 -49.01
CA SER A 86 -20.70 48.28 -49.91
C SER A 86 -19.33 47.71 -49.58
N ARG A 87 -18.58 47.33 -50.61
CA ARG A 87 -17.18 46.90 -50.52
C ARG A 87 -16.31 47.92 -51.23
N TYR A 88 -15.36 48.49 -50.50
CA TYR A 88 -14.38 49.44 -51.02
C TYR A 88 -13.04 48.76 -51.22
N LEU A 89 -12.41 49.02 -52.35
CA LEU A 89 -11.10 48.50 -52.74
C LEU A 89 -10.20 49.69 -53.10
N LYS A 90 -8.98 49.69 -52.58
CA LYS A 90 -7.94 50.66 -52.94
C LYS A 90 -6.75 49.98 -53.59
N LYS A 91 -6.05 50.72 -54.45
CA LYS A 91 -4.86 50.26 -55.16
C LYS A 91 -3.68 49.95 -54.23
N ASP A 92 -3.61 50.61 -53.08
CA ASP A 92 -2.65 50.33 -52.00
C ASP A 92 -2.91 48.97 -51.30
N GLY A 93 -4.01 48.29 -51.64
CA GLY A 93 -4.41 47.01 -51.06
C GLY A 93 -5.38 47.13 -49.88
N ALA A 94 -5.66 48.35 -49.39
CA ALA A 94 -6.64 48.56 -48.34
C ALA A 94 -8.05 48.28 -48.86
N TYR A 95 -8.85 47.60 -48.04
CA TYR A 95 -10.26 47.34 -48.31
C TYR A 95 -11.06 47.33 -47.02
N TRP A 96 -12.34 47.68 -47.10
CA TRP A 96 -13.26 47.59 -45.96
C TRP A 96 -14.68 47.38 -46.46
N PHE A 97 -15.55 46.95 -45.54
CA PHE A 97 -16.98 46.87 -45.77
C PHE A 97 -17.69 48.05 -45.11
N GLU A 98 -18.78 48.49 -45.73
CA GLU A 98 -19.70 49.46 -45.18
C GLU A 98 -21.12 48.89 -45.26
N VAL A 99 -21.88 48.95 -44.16
CA VAL A 99 -23.31 48.63 -44.13
C VAL A 99 -24.05 49.88 -43.71
N ASN A 100 -24.97 50.36 -44.55
CA ASN A 100 -25.76 51.58 -44.30
C ASN A 100 -24.90 52.77 -43.80
N PHE A 101 -23.81 53.11 -44.49
CA PHE A 101 -22.88 54.19 -44.12
C PHE A 101 -21.95 53.93 -42.93
N LYS A 102 -21.96 52.72 -42.34
CA LYS A 102 -21.07 52.37 -41.21
C LYS A 102 -20.03 51.32 -41.61
N THR A 103 -18.77 51.59 -41.29
CA THR A 103 -17.69 50.62 -41.50
C THR A 103 -17.86 49.41 -40.58
N VAL A 104 -17.84 48.22 -41.15
CA VAL A 104 -17.99 46.95 -40.43
C VAL A 104 -16.88 45.96 -40.81
N ASN A 105 -16.64 44.98 -39.95
CA ASN A 105 -15.66 43.93 -40.23
C ASN A 105 -16.30 42.79 -41.06
N LYS A 106 -15.47 41.87 -41.58
CA LYS A 106 -15.96 40.73 -42.38
C LYS A 106 -16.92 39.82 -41.59
N LYS A 107 -16.66 39.56 -40.31
CA LYS A 107 -17.50 38.67 -39.47
C LYS A 107 -18.93 39.19 -39.34
N GLU A 108 -19.08 40.50 -39.18
CA GLU A 108 -20.38 41.16 -39.09
C GLU A 108 -21.12 41.10 -40.43
N VAL A 109 -20.43 41.33 -41.55
CA VAL A 109 -21.01 41.12 -42.90
C VAL A 109 -21.47 39.68 -43.09
N THR A 110 -20.64 38.70 -42.75
CA THR A 110 -21.01 37.28 -42.82
C THR A 110 -22.22 36.97 -41.95
N SER A 111 -22.32 37.55 -40.75
CA SER A 111 -23.53 37.42 -39.91
C SER A 111 -24.77 38.01 -40.59
N ILE A 112 -24.67 39.19 -41.23
CA ILE A 112 -25.79 39.82 -41.97
C ILE A 112 -26.24 38.96 -43.12
N LEU A 113 -25.29 38.46 -43.91
CA LEU A 113 -25.57 37.59 -45.04
C LEU A 113 -26.21 36.27 -44.59
N ASN A 114 -25.72 35.66 -43.49
CA ASN A 114 -26.31 34.45 -42.93
C ASN A 114 -27.74 34.65 -42.43
N GLU A 115 -28.04 35.79 -41.77
CA GLU A 115 -29.43 36.13 -41.39
C GLU A 115 -30.33 36.31 -42.62
N PHE A 116 -29.80 36.91 -43.69
CA PHE A 116 -30.50 37.05 -44.96
C PHE A 116 -30.60 35.73 -45.75
N GLY A 117 -29.91 34.66 -45.33
CA GLY A 117 -29.91 33.36 -46.02
C GLY A 117 -28.92 33.25 -47.19
N ILE A 118 -27.91 34.11 -47.27
CA ILE A 118 -26.86 34.04 -48.29
C ILE A 118 -25.55 33.59 -47.65
N ASN A 119 -24.98 32.48 -48.12
CA ASN A 119 -23.59 32.12 -47.84
C ASN A 119 -22.71 32.40 -49.08
N PRO A 120 -21.84 33.42 -49.05
CA PRO A 120 -21.01 33.77 -50.19
C PRO A 120 -20.05 32.65 -50.61
N ASP A 121 -19.61 31.81 -49.69
CA ASP A 121 -18.63 30.76 -49.98
C ASP A 121 -19.31 29.47 -50.51
N ASN A 122 -20.63 29.43 -50.58
CA ASN A 122 -21.40 28.30 -51.11
C ASN A 122 -21.40 28.30 -52.64
N MET A 123 -20.78 27.27 -53.24
CA MET A 123 -20.69 27.12 -54.69
C MET A 123 -22.03 27.07 -55.43
N LEU A 124 -23.12 26.64 -54.77
CA LEU A 124 -24.44 26.53 -55.39
C LEU A 124 -25.24 27.85 -55.35
N ILE A 125 -24.76 28.84 -54.59
CA ILE A 125 -25.34 30.19 -54.55
C ILE A 125 -24.72 31.04 -55.66
N ILE A 126 -23.40 30.98 -55.85
CA ILE A 126 -22.70 31.62 -56.97
C ILE A 126 -21.83 30.58 -57.67
N MET A 127 -22.30 30.09 -58.82
CA MET A 127 -21.55 29.20 -59.69
C MET A 127 -20.72 30.03 -60.68
N HIS A 128 -19.40 30.07 -60.48
CA HIS A 128 -18.47 30.72 -61.40
C HIS A 128 -18.10 29.82 -62.59
N GLN A 129 -17.45 30.41 -63.60
CA GLN A 129 -17.17 29.78 -64.90
C GLN A 129 -16.38 28.46 -64.80
N ARG A 130 -15.44 28.33 -63.85
CA ARG A 130 -14.58 27.13 -63.71
C ARG A 130 -15.14 26.08 -62.76
N MET A 131 -16.21 26.38 -62.03
CA MET A 131 -16.74 25.49 -60.99
C MET A 131 -17.18 24.12 -61.54
N MET A 132 -17.71 24.08 -62.76
CA MET A 132 -18.12 22.81 -63.41
C MET A 132 -16.92 21.91 -63.75
N GLU A 133 -15.81 22.52 -64.19
CA GLU A 133 -14.56 21.81 -64.47
C GLU A 133 -13.88 21.37 -63.18
N GLU A 134 -13.86 22.23 -62.16
CA GLU A 134 -13.31 21.92 -60.85
C GLU A 134 -14.06 20.76 -60.18
N PHE A 135 -15.40 20.80 -60.14
CA PHE A 135 -16.21 19.72 -59.57
C PHE A 135 -15.96 18.38 -60.28
N SER A 136 -15.71 18.40 -61.59
CA SER A 136 -15.37 17.20 -62.36
C SER A 136 -14.03 16.57 -61.93
N ILE A 137 -13.06 17.38 -61.48
CA ILE A 137 -11.69 16.96 -61.14
C ILE A 137 -11.55 16.62 -59.64
N THR A 138 -12.49 17.07 -58.80
CA THR A 138 -12.48 16.77 -57.34
C THR A 138 -12.62 15.29 -57.03
N THR A 139 -12.02 14.87 -55.91
CA THR A 139 -12.13 13.49 -55.39
C THR A 139 -13.54 13.23 -54.84
N LEU A 140 -13.94 11.96 -54.72
CA LEU A 140 -15.26 11.60 -54.19
C LEU A 140 -15.50 12.17 -52.78
N ILE A 141 -14.46 12.22 -51.94
CA ILE A 141 -14.51 12.81 -50.59
C ILE A 141 -14.77 14.32 -50.68
N GLN A 142 -14.01 15.03 -51.53
CA GLN A 142 -14.18 16.47 -51.72
C GLN A 142 -15.56 16.81 -52.30
N ARG A 143 -16.08 16.01 -53.23
CA ARG A 143 -17.44 16.16 -53.75
C ARG A 143 -18.48 16.08 -52.64
N LEU A 144 -18.35 15.10 -51.74
CA LEU A 144 -19.26 14.97 -50.60
C LEU A 144 -19.17 16.20 -49.69
N THR A 145 -17.97 16.62 -49.30
CA THR A 145 -17.76 17.81 -48.47
C THR A 145 -18.36 19.07 -49.10
N MET A 146 -18.16 19.26 -50.41
CA MET A 146 -18.73 20.37 -51.16
C MET A 146 -20.27 20.35 -51.13
N VAL A 147 -20.88 19.19 -51.27
CA VAL A 147 -22.35 19.03 -51.17
C VAL A 147 -22.84 19.32 -49.76
N GLU A 148 -22.14 18.83 -48.74
CA GLU A 148 -22.48 19.10 -47.34
C GLU A 148 -22.39 20.57 -47.00
N GLU A 149 -21.33 21.26 -47.42
CA GLU A 149 -21.19 22.71 -47.24
C GLU A 149 -22.29 23.48 -47.97
N ALA A 150 -22.64 23.04 -49.19
CA ALA A 150 -23.61 23.72 -50.02
C ALA A 150 -25.05 23.61 -49.49
N VAL A 151 -25.41 22.50 -48.87
CA VAL A 151 -26.75 22.31 -48.25
C VAL A 151 -26.75 22.69 -46.75
N GLY A 152 -25.61 23.07 -46.19
CA GLY A 152 -25.48 23.49 -44.80
C GLY A 152 -25.37 22.32 -43.80
N LEU A 153 -25.00 21.13 -44.28
CA LEU A 153 -24.78 19.92 -43.48
C LEU A 153 -23.34 19.80 -42.95
N GLY A 154 -22.41 20.67 -43.35
CA GLY A 154 -21.00 20.59 -42.93
C GLY A 154 -20.78 20.55 -41.41
N ALA A 155 -21.64 21.21 -40.62
CA ALA A 155 -21.57 21.17 -39.16
C ALA A 155 -21.81 19.76 -38.57
N TYR A 156 -22.66 18.94 -39.22
CA TYR A 156 -22.91 17.57 -38.76
C TYR A 156 -21.66 16.69 -38.92
N ARG A 157 -20.96 16.81 -40.05
CA ARG A 157 -19.68 16.12 -40.26
C ARG A 157 -18.64 16.53 -39.22
N GLN A 158 -18.49 17.84 -38.98
CA GLN A 158 -17.57 18.35 -37.95
C GLN A 158 -17.91 17.81 -36.56
N ASN A 159 -19.19 17.77 -36.18
CA ASN A 159 -19.62 17.22 -34.90
C ASN A 159 -19.27 15.73 -34.71
N VAL A 160 -19.19 14.95 -35.80
CA VAL A 160 -18.77 13.54 -35.76
C VAL A 160 -17.24 13.46 -35.62
N LEU A 161 -16.49 14.24 -36.39
CA LEU A 161 -15.02 14.28 -36.33
C LEU A 161 -14.54 14.72 -34.94
N GLU A 162 -15.13 15.77 -34.36
CA GLU A 162 -14.81 16.22 -32.99
C GLU A 162 -15.08 15.13 -31.94
N ALA A 163 -16.12 14.32 -32.12
CA ALA A 163 -16.42 13.20 -31.23
C ALA A 163 -15.39 12.07 -31.39
N GLN A 164 -14.92 11.80 -32.61
CA GLN A 164 -13.85 10.83 -32.87
C GLN A 164 -12.51 11.28 -32.28
N ASP A 165 -12.18 12.58 -32.36
CA ASP A 165 -10.99 13.15 -31.73
C ASP A 165 -11.04 12.97 -30.20
N LYS A 166 -12.21 13.25 -29.58
CA LYS A 166 -12.42 12.99 -28.15
C LYS A 166 -12.25 11.51 -27.80
N LEU A 167 -12.79 10.60 -28.62
CA LEU A 167 -12.62 9.16 -28.42
C LEU A 167 -11.13 8.78 -28.46
N THR A 168 -10.38 9.32 -29.42
CA THR A 168 -8.94 9.07 -29.58
C THR A 168 -8.15 9.54 -28.36
N GLN A 169 -8.48 10.72 -27.82
CA GLN A 169 -7.90 11.21 -26.57
C GLN A 169 -8.19 10.27 -25.40
N VAL A 170 -9.45 9.82 -25.23
CA VAL A 170 -9.82 8.88 -24.16
C VAL A 170 -9.12 7.53 -24.30
N LEU A 171 -8.97 7.01 -25.52
CA LEU A 171 -8.22 5.77 -25.77
C LEU A 171 -6.74 5.91 -25.39
N SER A 172 -6.11 7.02 -25.76
CA SER A 172 -4.71 7.30 -25.37
C SER A 172 -4.55 7.43 -23.85
N GLN A 173 -5.54 8.02 -23.18
CA GLN A 173 -5.56 8.12 -21.73
C GLN A 173 -5.71 6.74 -21.09
N GLU A 174 -6.61 5.88 -21.61
CA GLU A 174 -6.78 4.51 -21.13
C GLU A 174 -5.49 3.70 -21.23
N GLU A 175 -4.81 3.76 -22.38
CA GLU A 175 -3.54 3.07 -22.59
C GLU A 175 -2.46 3.57 -21.60
N SER A 176 -2.37 4.88 -21.39
CA SER A 176 -1.42 5.44 -20.41
C SER A 176 -1.70 4.95 -18.99
N ILE A 177 -2.97 4.91 -18.55
CA ILE A 177 -3.34 4.45 -17.21
C ILE A 177 -3.11 2.95 -17.08
N LYS A 178 -3.36 2.18 -18.14
CA LYS A 178 -3.10 0.74 -18.18
C LYS A 178 -1.61 0.43 -17.93
N THR A 179 -0.71 1.16 -18.59
CA THR A 179 0.74 0.99 -18.33
C THR A 179 1.12 1.40 -16.90
N LEU A 180 0.51 2.45 -16.36
CA LEU A 180 0.76 2.89 -14.98
C LEU A 180 0.29 1.86 -13.95
N ILE A 181 -0.88 1.26 -14.13
CA ILE A 181 -1.39 0.24 -13.18
C ILE A 181 -0.56 -1.04 -13.26
N GLU A 182 -0.13 -1.47 -14.46
CA GLU A 182 0.77 -2.62 -14.61
C GLU A 182 2.11 -2.40 -13.89
N ASN A 183 2.70 -1.20 -14.02
CA ASN A 183 3.92 -0.84 -13.30
C ASN A 183 3.71 -0.76 -11.78
N ALA A 184 2.57 -0.22 -11.34
CA ALA A 184 2.21 -0.14 -9.93
C ALA A 184 1.99 -1.54 -9.33
N GLU A 185 1.38 -2.46 -10.08
CA GLU A 185 1.17 -3.85 -9.68
C GLU A 185 2.51 -4.58 -9.47
N GLN A 186 3.43 -4.48 -10.43
CA GLN A 186 4.77 -5.07 -10.29
C GLN A 186 5.53 -4.52 -9.08
N THR A 187 5.42 -3.20 -8.87
CA THR A 187 6.06 -2.55 -7.72
C THR A 187 5.41 -3.00 -6.40
N LEU A 188 4.09 -3.11 -6.37
CA LEU A 188 3.34 -3.58 -5.20
C LEU A 188 3.67 -5.03 -4.86
N ASP A 189 3.79 -5.91 -5.85
CA ASP A 189 4.16 -7.31 -5.65
C ASP A 189 5.54 -7.44 -5.01
N TYR A 190 6.52 -6.68 -5.48
CA TYR A 190 7.84 -6.61 -4.85
C TYR A 190 7.75 -6.18 -3.38
N TRP A 191 7.06 -5.08 -3.10
CA TRP A 191 6.92 -4.57 -1.72
C TRP A 191 6.09 -5.49 -0.83
N LYS A 192 5.14 -6.24 -1.39
CA LYS A 192 4.36 -7.25 -0.68
C LYS A 192 5.26 -8.40 -0.22
N GLU A 193 6.13 -8.91 -1.09
CA GLU A 193 7.10 -9.94 -0.70
C GLU A 193 8.06 -9.45 0.40
N GLU A 194 8.56 -8.22 0.27
CA GLU A 194 9.42 -7.61 1.29
C GLU A 194 8.67 -7.38 2.61
N TYR A 195 7.41 -6.97 2.56
CA TYR A 195 6.56 -6.80 3.74
C TYR A 195 6.27 -8.12 4.44
N GLU A 196 6.04 -9.21 3.71
CA GLU A 196 5.89 -10.54 4.30
C GLU A 196 7.17 -11.00 5.02
N LYS A 197 8.35 -10.73 4.44
CA LYS A 197 9.64 -11.00 5.11
C LYS A 197 9.78 -10.15 6.38
N TYR A 198 9.42 -8.87 6.31
CA TYR A 198 9.44 -7.94 7.45
C TYR A 198 8.53 -8.44 8.59
N GLN A 199 7.29 -8.83 8.30
CA GLN A 199 6.38 -9.37 9.30
C GLN A 199 6.90 -10.66 9.94
N LYS A 200 7.44 -11.58 9.13
CA LYS A 200 8.08 -12.82 9.64
C LYS A 200 9.23 -12.49 10.57
N ARG A 201 10.11 -11.56 10.18
CA ARG A 201 11.23 -11.10 11.01
C ARG A 201 10.73 -10.52 12.34
N ASN A 202 9.73 -9.64 12.31
CA ASN A 202 9.19 -9.01 13.51
C ASN A 202 8.57 -10.03 14.47
N ASN A 203 7.83 -11.01 13.95
CA ASN A 203 7.28 -12.12 14.74
C ASN A 203 8.39 -12.95 15.42
N ILE A 204 9.45 -13.27 14.69
CA ILE A 204 10.59 -14.02 15.25
C ILE A 204 11.33 -13.17 16.29
N LEU A 205 11.48 -11.87 16.06
CA LEU A 205 12.12 -10.95 17.01
C LEU A 205 11.33 -10.86 18.31
N GLN A 206 10.00 -10.69 18.23
CA GLN A 206 9.12 -10.72 19.40
C GLN A 206 9.20 -12.06 20.14
N ARG A 207 9.23 -13.17 19.40
CA ARG A 207 9.41 -14.51 19.99
C ARG A 207 10.76 -14.65 20.68
N LYS A 208 11.84 -14.13 20.09
CA LYS A 208 13.18 -14.15 20.69
C LYS A 208 13.22 -13.35 21.99
N VAL A 209 12.69 -12.12 21.99
CA VAL A 209 12.59 -11.29 23.20
C VAL A 209 11.78 -12.01 24.29
N PHE A 210 10.68 -12.67 23.94
CA PHE A 210 9.92 -13.48 24.88
C PHE A 210 10.76 -14.62 25.48
N LEU A 211 11.46 -15.38 24.64
CA LEU A 211 12.30 -16.50 25.08
C LEU A 211 13.48 -16.04 25.94
N GLU A 212 14.11 -14.91 25.61
CA GLU A 212 15.20 -14.33 26.41
C GLU A 212 14.72 -13.96 27.82
N ARG A 213 13.51 -13.41 27.94
CA ARG A 213 12.88 -13.15 29.24
C ARG A 213 12.60 -14.45 29.99
N GLU A 214 12.05 -15.45 29.30
CA GLU A 214 11.76 -16.75 29.89
C GLU A 214 13.03 -17.48 30.37
N LEU A 215 14.14 -17.36 29.63
CA LEU A 215 15.42 -17.96 29.99
C LEU A 215 15.91 -17.45 31.36
N VAL A 216 15.83 -16.14 31.60
CA VAL A 216 16.22 -15.54 32.88
C VAL A 216 15.40 -16.13 34.04
N TRP A 217 14.09 -16.28 33.85
CA TRP A 217 13.21 -16.89 34.85
C TRP A 217 13.48 -18.39 35.06
N ALA A 218 13.76 -19.14 33.99
CA ALA A 218 14.12 -20.55 34.09
C ALA A 218 15.46 -20.77 34.83
N GLU A 219 16.45 -19.91 34.56
CA GLU A 219 17.73 -19.91 35.27
C GLU A 219 17.54 -19.62 36.77
N LEU A 220 16.69 -18.65 37.12
CA LEU A 220 16.35 -18.34 38.51
C LEU A 220 15.71 -19.53 39.22
N VAL A 221 14.70 -20.16 38.62
CA VAL A 221 14.01 -21.33 39.20
C VAL A 221 15.01 -22.46 39.47
N LYS A 222 15.95 -22.69 38.55
CA LYS A 222 17.01 -23.69 38.73
C LYS A 222 17.92 -23.34 39.92
N GLN A 223 18.28 -22.07 40.09
CA GLN A 223 19.11 -21.61 41.20
C GLN A 223 18.38 -21.64 42.55
N GLU A 224 17.10 -21.28 42.58
CA GLU A 224 16.25 -21.39 43.78
C GLU A 224 16.08 -22.85 44.22
N ALA A 225 15.97 -23.79 43.27
CA ALA A 225 15.97 -25.22 43.58
C ALA A 225 17.30 -25.68 44.22
N LEU A 226 18.44 -25.15 43.77
CA LEU A 226 19.75 -25.42 44.39
C LEU A 226 19.82 -24.86 45.81
N VAL A 227 19.36 -23.62 46.03
CA VAL A 227 19.26 -23.02 47.37
C VAL A 227 18.44 -23.91 48.30
N THR A 228 17.25 -24.33 47.85
CA THR A 228 16.37 -25.21 48.62
C THR A 228 17.08 -26.52 48.98
N SER A 229 17.75 -27.15 48.02
CA SER A 229 18.48 -28.41 48.26
C SER A 229 19.66 -28.26 49.25
N TRP A 230 20.37 -27.13 49.23
CA TRP A 230 21.45 -26.87 50.17
C TRP A 230 20.93 -26.52 51.55
N GLN A 231 19.80 -25.81 51.61
CA GLN A 231 19.12 -25.46 52.85
C GLN A 231 18.63 -26.72 53.57
N GLU A 232 17.93 -27.63 52.87
CA GLU A 232 17.49 -28.91 53.44
C GLU A 232 18.65 -29.74 53.99
N LYS A 233 19.77 -29.85 53.24
CA LYS A 233 20.97 -30.56 53.70
C LYS A 233 21.59 -29.91 54.94
N ALA A 234 21.63 -28.58 55.00
CA ALA A 234 22.17 -27.86 56.14
C ALA A 234 21.28 -28.03 57.39
N GLU A 235 19.96 -27.91 57.23
CA GLU A 235 18.99 -28.12 58.32
C GLU A 235 19.05 -29.56 58.87
N GLN A 236 19.12 -30.56 57.99
CA GLN A 236 19.26 -31.96 58.39
C GLN A 236 20.56 -32.20 59.18
N LYS A 237 21.67 -31.59 58.76
CA LYS A 237 22.96 -31.72 59.44
C LYS A 237 23.00 -30.96 60.77
N GLU A 238 22.35 -29.81 60.84
CA GLU A 238 22.21 -29.00 62.06
C GLU A 238 21.39 -29.75 63.13
N ALA A 239 20.30 -30.42 62.73
CA ALA A 239 19.54 -31.28 63.62
C ALA A 239 20.38 -32.45 64.16
N SER A 240 21.13 -33.14 63.28
CA SER A 240 22.03 -34.23 63.69
C SER A 240 23.13 -33.75 64.64
N LEU A 241 23.71 -32.56 64.41
CA LEU A 241 24.73 -31.98 65.29
C LEU A 241 24.14 -31.67 66.68
N ALA A 242 22.94 -31.08 66.73
CA ALA A 242 22.26 -30.77 67.99
C ALA A 242 22.00 -32.02 68.84
N ASP A 243 21.66 -33.15 68.22
CA ASP A 243 21.47 -34.41 68.94
C ASP A 243 22.79 -35.01 69.44
N ILE A 244 23.88 -34.91 68.67
CA ILE A 244 25.22 -35.31 69.13
C ILE A 244 25.66 -34.44 70.31
N GLU A 245 25.45 -33.12 70.25
CA GLU A 245 25.80 -32.19 71.33
C GLU A 245 25.01 -32.49 72.61
N LYS A 246 23.71 -32.81 72.51
CA LYS A 246 22.91 -33.29 73.64
C LYS A 246 23.51 -34.55 74.26
N GLU A 247 23.89 -35.53 73.45
CA GLU A 247 24.53 -36.76 73.95
C GLU A 247 25.91 -36.48 74.60
N VAL A 248 26.72 -35.57 74.04
CA VAL A 248 27.98 -35.12 74.66
C VAL A 248 27.72 -34.54 76.05
N THR A 249 26.75 -33.63 76.18
CA THR A 249 26.43 -33.01 77.48
C THR A 249 25.91 -34.05 78.49
N ARG A 250 25.11 -35.02 78.03
CA ARG A 250 24.61 -36.13 78.87
C ARG A 250 25.76 -37.02 79.37
N THR A 251 26.68 -37.43 78.49
CA THR A 251 27.85 -38.21 78.86
C THR A 251 28.78 -37.45 79.81
N GLN A 252 28.96 -36.14 79.64
CA GLN A 252 29.72 -35.31 80.59
C GLN A 252 29.13 -35.30 82.00
N VAL A 253 27.80 -35.23 82.11
CA VAL A 253 27.12 -35.31 83.41
C VAL A 253 27.35 -36.68 84.05
N LEU A 254 27.25 -37.77 83.28
CA LEU A 254 27.51 -39.14 83.77
C LEU A 254 28.95 -39.31 84.23
N ILE A 255 29.93 -38.87 83.44
CA ILE A 255 31.35 -38.88 83.81
C ILE A 255 31.58 -38.16 85.14
N LYS A 256 30.93 -37.00 85.34
CA LYS A 256 31.05 -36.23 86.58
C LYS A 256 30.48 -37.00 87.78
N GLN A 257 29.35 -37.67 87.62
CA GLN A 257 28.73 -38.51 88.65
C GLN A 257 29.59 -39.74 89.00
N ILE A 258 30.10 -40.45 87.98
CA ILE A 258 30.99 -41.60 88.18
C ILE A 258 32.29 -41.14 88.85
N GLY A 259 32.85 -40.01 88.43
CA GLY A 259 34.02 -39.40 89.04
C GLY A 259 33.83 -39.03 90.52
N SER A 260 32.65 -38.50 90.90
CA SER A 260 32.33 -38.29 92.32
C SER A 260 32.23 -39.59 93.10
N ASN A 261 31.61 -40.62 92.53
CA ASN A 261 31.48 -41.94 93.17
C ASN A 261 32.85 -42.62 93.36
N LEU A 262 33.77 -42.47 92.41
CA LEU A 262 35.15 -42.95 92.57
C LEU A 262 35.88 -42.25 93.71
N ASN A 263 35.66 -40.95 93.89
CA ASN A 263 36.28 -40.21 94.98
C ASN A 263 35.71 -40.63 96.35
N THR A 264 34.39 -40.89 96.46
CA THR A 264 33.78 -41.40 97.69
C THR A 264 34.27 -42.81 98.02
N LEU A 265 34.29 -43.71 97.05
CA LEU A 265 34.82 -45.07 97.21
C LEU A 265 36.30 -45.06 97.66
N ARG A 266 37.13 -44.20 97.06
CA ARG A 266 38.54 -44.02 97.48
C ARG A 266 38.66 -43.52 98.91
N PHE A 267 37.75 -42.64 99.34
CA PHE A 267 37.75 -42.12 100.71
C PHE A 267 37.35 -43.21 101.73
N GLU A 268 36.27 -43.95 101.46
CA GLU A 268 35.78 -45.04 102.31
C GLU A 268 36.78 -46.21 102.40
N GLN A 269 37.40 -46.56 101.27
CA GLN A 269 38.48 -47.56 101.22
C GLN A 269 39.66 -47.12 102.10
N ARG A 270 40.06 -45.85 102.01
CA ARG A 270 41.17 -45.30 102.81
C ARG A 270 40.84 -45.28 104.31
N GLN A 271 39.60 -44.95 104.68
CA GLN A 271 39.15 -45.04 106.07
C GLN A 271 39.19 -46.48 106.59
N SER A 272 38.68 -47.43 105.81
CA SER A 272 38.68 -48.85 106.14
C SER A 272 40.11 -49.40 106.29
N PHE A 273 41.03 -48.98 105.41
CA PHE A 273 42.45 -49.33 105.49
C PHE A 273 43.11 -48.81 106.78
N TYR A 274 42.87 -47.55 107.15
CA TYR A 274 43.38 -47.01 108.42
C TYR A 274 42.80 -47.73 109.63
N SER A 275 41.51 -48.11 109.59
CA SER A 275 40.87 -48.89 110.65
C SER A 275 41.48 -50.30 110.79
N LEU A 276 41.83 -50.93 109.67
CA LEU A 276 42.53 -52.21 109.65
C LEU A 276 43.92 -52.09 110.27
N MET A 277 44.71 -51.07 109.89
CA MET A 277 46.03 -50.83 110.48
C MET A 277 45.97 -50.64 112.01
N ALA A 278 44.95 -49.94 112.51
CA ALA A 278 44.75 -49.74 113.94
C ALA A 278 44.47 -51.07 114.66
N LEU A 279 43.60 -51.91 114.09
CA LEU A 279 43.27 -53.22 114.64
C LEU A 279 44.43 -54.22 114.54
N GLU A 280 45.22 -54.18 113.46
CA GLU A 280 46.43 -54.99 113.34
C GLU A 280 47.47 -54.60 114.40
N LYS A 281 47.64 -53.30 114.67
CA LYS A 281 48.49 -52.82 115.75
C LYS A 281 48.01 -53.35 117.11
N GLU A 282 46.73 -53.19 117.44
CA GLU A 282 46.14 -53.69 118.70
C GLU A 282 46.29 -55.23 118.83
N LYS A 283 46.09 -55.96 117.72
CA LYS A 283 46.33 -57.40 117.65
C LYS A 283 47.79 -57.76 117.93
N THR A 284 48.75 -57.04 117.36
CA THR A 284 50.17 -57.27 117.63
C THR A 284 50.55 -56.99 119.09
N GLU A 285 49.97 -55.95 119.71
CA GLU A 285 50.20 -55.63 121.13
C GLU A 285 49.72 -56.77 122.05
N HIS A 286 48.51 -57.31 121.82
CA HIS A 286 48.00 -58.45 122.58
C HIS A 286 48.74 -59.76 122.28
N GLN A 287 49.21 -59.98 121.05
CA GLN A 287 50.07 -61.12 120.72
C GLN A 287 51.41 -61.06 121.44
N VAL A 288 52.03 -59.89 121.50
CA VAL A 288 53.29 -59.65 122.24
C VAL A 288 53.05 -59.85 123.73
N THR A 289 51.98 -59.29 124.28
CA THR A 289 51.59 -59.44 125.70
C THR A 289 51.39 -60.91 126.07
N THR A 290 50.68 -61.67 125.23
CA THR A 290 50.46 -63.11 125.42
C THR A 290 51.78 -63.89 125.34
N LYS A 291 52.66 -63.57 124.37
CA LYS A 291 53.98 -64.22 124.24
C LYS A 291 54.88 -63.93 125.46
N LEU A 292 54.97 -62.67 125.89
CA LEU A 292 55.78 -62.28 127.05
C LEU A 292 55.27 -62.91 128.34
N SER A 293 53.94 -62.93 128.54
CA SER A 293 53.31 -63.55 129.70
C SER A 293 53.55 -65.07 129.75
N ASN A 294 53.52 -65.76 128.61
CA ASN A 294 53.88 -67.17 128.52
C ASN A 294 55.37 -67.42 128.84
N VAL A 295 56.28 -66.54 128.39
CA VAL A 295 57.71 -66.62 128.72
C VAL A 295 57.93 -66.40 130.22
N ALA A 296 57.19 -65.45 130.83
CA ALA A 296 57.24 -65.20 132.26
C ALA A 296 56.72 -66.41 133.06
N LEU A 297 55.59 -67.01 132.65
CA LEU A 297 55.05 -68.23 133.26
C LEU A 297 56.06 -69.38 133.22
N ASN A 298 56.71 -69.62 132.08
CA ASN A 298 57.74 -70.66 131.95
C ASN A 298 58.89 -70.42 132.93
N LYS A 299 59.42 -69.18 133.00
CA LYS A 299 60.50 -68.83 133.94
C LYS A 299 60.09 -68.94 135.41
N ILE A 300 58.84 -68.61 135.75
CA ILE A 300 58.33 -68.79 137.11
C ILE A 300 58.21 -70.28 137.44
N GLY A 301 57.80 -71.11 136.47
CA GLY A 301 57.85 -72.56 136.58
C GLY A 301 59.25 -73.09 136.85
N ASP A 302 60.27 -72.58 136.15
CA ASP A 302 61.67 -72.94 136.36
C ASP A 302 62.16 -72.55 137.78
N ILE A 303 61.80 -71.37 138.27
CA ILE A 303 62.14 -70.90 139.62
C ILE A 303 61.45 -71.73 140.70
N ARG A 304 60.20 -72.16 140.48
CA ARG A 304 59.44 -73.01 141.39
C ARG A 304 60.14 -74.36 141.60
N ASN A 305 60.63 -74.97 140.52
CA ASN A 305 61.32 -76.27 140.56
C ASN A 305 62.67 -76.22 141.30
N LEU A 306 63.29 -75.05 141.47
CA LEU A 306 64.59 -74.89 142.13
C LEU A 306 64.52 -74.73 143.66
N LYS A 307 63.33 -74.56 144.28
CA LYS A 307 63.15 -74.16 145.69
C LYS A 307 62.44 -75.22 146.57
N GLU A 308 62.52 -76.51 146.24
CA GLU A 308 61.75 -77.60 146.90
C GLU A 308 62.06 -77.93 148.39
N GLN A 309 62.94 -77.20 149.09
CA GLN A 309 63.08 -77.33 150.55
C GLN A 309 63.19 -75.95 151.25
N PRO A 310 62.13 -75.48 151.94
CA PRO A 310 62.13 -74.16 152.57
C PRO A 310 62.57 -74.25 154.04
N ASP A 311 63.86 -74.07 154.31
CA ASP A 311 64.39 -74.02 155.69
C ASP A 311 64.35 -72.62 156.34
N THR A 312 63.71 -71.63 155.69
CA THR A 312 63.57 -70.26 156.24
C THR A 312 62.20 -69.64 155.93
N ASN A 313 61.64 -68.93 156.92
CA ASN A 313 60.29 -68.34 156.89
C ASN A 313 60.08 -67.35 155.72
N THR A 314 61.16 -66.76 155.19
CA THR A 314 61.18 -65.88 154.01
C THR A 314 60.95 -66.60 152.66
N GLY A 315 61.17 -67.91 152.58
CA GLY A 315 60.98 -68.67 151.34
C GLY A 315 59.50 -68.89 150.98
N LYS A 316 58.62 -69.02 151.98
CA LYS A 316 57.20 -69.30 151.81
C LYS A 316 56.42 -68.09 151.28
N GLU A 317 56.70 -66.90 151.81
CA GLU A 317 56.12 -65.63 151.32
C GLU A 317 56.49 -65.36 149.85
N THR A 318 57.71 -65.72 149.42
CA THR A 318 58.11 -65.56 148.01
C THR A 318 57.40 -66.52 147.06
N LEU A 319 57.03 -67.73 147.50
CA LEU A 319 56.30 -68.70 146.68
C LEU A 319 54.82 -68.33 146.56
N ASP A 320 54.19 -67.86 147.64
CA ASP A 320 52.79 -67.40 147.60
C ASP A 320 52.63 -66.14 146.72
N ALA A 321 53.61 -65.23 146.75
CA ALA A 321 53.64 -64.07 145.86
C ALA A 321 53.82 -64.47 144.38
N LEU A 322 54.60 -65.52 144.09
CA LEU A 322 54.75 -66.06 142.74
C LEU A 322 53.48 -66.77 142.25
N ASP A 323 52.80 -67.52 143.11
CA ASP A 323 51.54 -68.20 142.75
C ASP A 323 50.41 -67.18 142.51
N ALA A 324 50.34 -66.10 143.28
CA ALA A 324 49.44 -64.97 142.99
C ALA A 324 49.74 -64.33 141.63
N TYR A 325 51.02 -64.15 141.30
CA TYR A 325 51.44 -63.59 140.00
C TYR A 325 51.20 -64.54 138.82
N VAL A 326 51.27 -65.86 139.04
CA VAL A 326 50.89 -66.89 138.04
C VAL A 326 49.40 -66.84 137.73
N VAL A 327 48.55 -66.69 138.75
CA VAL A 327 47.10 -66.53 138.55
C VAL A 327 46.81 -65.24 137.77
N GLU A 328 47.51 -64.16 138.09
CA GLU A 328 47.40 -62.88 137.38
C GLU A 328 47.83 -62.99 135.91
N LEU A 329 48.96 -63.64 135.62
CA LEU A 329 49.45 -63.87 134.26
C LEU A 329 48.50 -64.76 133.44
N HIS A 330 47.95 -65.83 134.04
CA HIS A 330 46.93 -66.65 133.36
C HIS A 330 45.65 -65.86 133.08
N ALA A 331 45.20 -65.00 133.99
CA ALA A 331 44.06 -64.12 133.77
C ALA A 331 44.34 -63.11 132.64
N GLN A 332 45.53 -62.50 132.60
CA GLN A 332 45.93 -61.58 131.52
C GLN A 332 46.03 -62.29 130.16
N ILE A 333 46.52 -63.53 130.12
CA ILE A 333 46.57 -64.34 128.90
C ILE A 333 45.16 -64.69 128.42
N ALA A 334 44.28 -65.16 129.31
CA ALA A 334 42.90 -65.50 128.95
C ALA A 334 42.14 -64.26 128.44
N LEU A 335 42.34 -63.10 129.08
CA LEU A 335 41.77 -61.83 128.63
C LEU A 335 42.31 -61.44 127.25
N SER A 336 43.64 -61.47 127.06
CA SER A 336 44.28 -61.14 125.78
C SER A 336 43.88 -62.10 124.65
N GLN A 337 43.72 -63.40 124.93
CA GLN A 337 43.24 -64.38 123.96
C GLN A 337 41.77 -64.15 123.55
N THR A 338 40.93 -63.71 124.50
CA THR A 338 39.53 -63.37 124.20
C THR A 338 39.44 -62.13 123.32
N VAL A 339 40.25 -61.10 123.61
CA VAL A 339 40.36 -59.90 122.78
C VAL A 339 40.92 -60.24 121.40
N LEU A 340 41.95 -61.10 121.30
CA LEU A 340 42.52 -61.54 120.02
C LEU A 340 41.48 -62.22 119.12
N LYS A 341 40.62 -63.10 119.65
CA LYS A 341 39.53 -63.70 118.87
C LYS A 341 38.53 -62.65 118.34
N GLY A 342 38.22 -61.64 119.15
CA GLY A 342 37.38 -60.51 118.73
C GLY A 342 38.03 -59.66 117.65
N LEU A 343 39.35 -59.40 117.77
CA LEU A 343 40.14 -58.68 116.78
C LEU A 343 40.32 -59.47 115.48
N ASP A 344 40.47 -60.81 115.54
CA ASP A 344 40.53 -61.68 114.37
C ASP A 344 39.24 -61.64 113.54
N PHE A 345 38.08 -61.63 114.21
CA PHE A 345 36.79 -61.48 113.53
C PHE A 345 36.62 -60.08 112.90
N LYS A 346 37.03 -59.01 113.61
CA LYS A 346 36.97 -57.64 113.07
C LYS A 346 37.93 -57.44 111.90
N THR A 347 39.14 -57.97 111.99
CA THR A 347 40.16 -57.87 110.92
C THR A 347 39.76 -58.66 109.69
N SER A 348 39.17 -59.86 109.82
CA SER A 348 38.66 -60.61 108.66
C SER A 348 37.48 -59.94 107.98
N THR A 349 36.58 -59.32 108.75
CA THR A 349 35.43 -58.55 108.23
C THR A 349 35.90 -57.30 107.46
N LEU A 350 36.93 -56.60 107.95
CA LEU A 350 37.49 -55.46 107.23
C LEU A 350 38.26 -55.87 105.98
N HIS A 351 38.94 -57.02 105.99
CA HIS A 351 39.58 -57.57 104.77
C HIS A 351 38.55 -57.87 103.67
N SER A 352 37.39 -58.45 104.02
CA SER A 352 36.33 -58.72 103.03
C SER A 352 35.69 -57.42 102.53
N GLN A 353 35.50 -56.42 103.39
CA GLN A 353 35.04 -55.08 102.98
C GLN A 353 36.03 -54.38 102.04
N LEU A 354 37.33 -54.44 102.32
CA LEU A 354 38.36 -53.88 101.45
C LEU A 354 38.41 -54.58 100.09
N ALA A 355 38.29 -55.90 100.05
CA ALA A 355 38.22 -56.65 98.80
C ALA A 355 36.95 -56.28 97.98
N ALA A 356 35.81 -56.09 98.64
CA ALA A 356 34.58 -55.62 97.99
C ALA A 356 34.73 -54.19 97.43
N PHE A 357 35.36 -53.29 98.18
CA PHE A 357 35.68 -51.94 97.71
C PHE A 357 36.65 -51.95 96.52
N ASP A 358 37.65 -52.83 96.50
CA ASP A 358 38.56 -52.98 95.35
C ASP A 358 37.82 -53.45 94.09
N GLU A 359 36.92 -54.41 94.22
CA GLU A 359 36.11 -54.90 93.11
C GLU A 359 35.14 -53.82 92.58
N GLU A 360 34.42 -53.14 93.47
CA GLU A 360 33.51 -52.05 93.11
C GLU A 360 34.24 -50.86 92.49
N ARG A 361 35.42 -50.51 93.02
CA ARG A 361 36.30 -49.49 92.46
C ARG A 361 36.76 -49.87 91.07
N SER A 362 37.24 -51.09 90.85
CA SER A 362 37.70 -51.56 89.54
C SER A 362 36.59 -51.48 88.49
N ARG A 363 35.37 -51.93 88.84
CA ARG A 363 34.18 -51.81 87.98
C ARG A 363 33.84 -50.35 87.66
N THR A 364 33.87 -49.47 88.65
CA THR A 364 33.56 -48.05 88.48
C THR A 364 34.65 -47.31 87.70
N GLU A 365 35.93 -47.67 87.87
CA GLU A 365 37.06 -47.14 87.10
C GLU A 365 36.94 -47.54 85.62
N GLN A 366 36.54 -48.78 85.34
CA GLN A 366 36.28 -49.24 83.97
C GLN A 366 35.11 -48.46 83.32
N GLN A 367 33.98 -48.32 84.02
CA GLN A 367 32.85 -47.50 83.55
C GLN A 367 33.25 -46.05 83.28
N TYR A 368 34.10 -45.46 84.12
CA TYR A 368 34.62 -44.11 83.92
C TYR A 368 35.46 -44.01 82.63
N VAL A 369 36.34 -44.98 82.39
CA VAL A 369 37.16 -45.02 81.16
C VAL A 369 36.28 -45.18 79.93
N ASP A 370 35.32 -46.11 79.96
CA ASP A 370 34.40 -46.37 78.83
C ASP A 370 33.59 -45.11 78.46
N GLU A 371 33.02 -44.42 79.45
CA GLU A 371 32.28 -43.18 79.20
C GLU A 371 33.20 -42.03 78.74
N ARG A 372 34.46 -41.98 79.18
CA ARG A 372 35.45 -40.99 78.69
C ARG A 372 35.84 -41.24 77.24
N VAL A 373 36.00 -42.50 76.84
CA VAL A 373 36.22 -42.88 75.43
C VAL A 373 35.00 -42.51 74.59
N ARG A 374 33.79 -42.78 75.08
CA ARG A 374 32.54 -42.38 74.42
C ARG A 374 32.43 -40.86 74.26
N GLU A 375 32.76 -40.08 75.29
CA GLU A 375 32.79 -38.61 75.21
C GLU A 375 33.74 -38.13 74.12
N ALA A 376 34.96 -38.68 74.07
CA ALA A 376 35.96 -38.30 73.07
C ALA A 376 35.50 -38.62 71.64
N MET A 377 34.86 -39.78 71.44
CA MET A 377 34.31 -40.18 70.15
C MET A 377 33.15 -39.27 69.71
N LEU A 378 32.22 -38.95 70.62
CA LEU A 378 31.10 -38.05 70.35
C LEU A 378 31.58 -36.62 70.06
N ARG A 379 32.60 -36.13 70.77
CA ARG A 379 33.23 -34.83 70.48
C ARG A 379 33.87 -34.80 69.10
N PHE A 380 34.59 -35.85 68.72
CA PHE A 380 35.16 -35.96 67.37
C PHE A 380 34.06 -35.97 66.29
N GLN A 381 32.98 -36.70 66.51
CA GLN A 381 31.82 -36.71 65.61
C GLN A 381 31.14 -35.33 65.52
N SER A 382 30.99 -34.61 66.65
CA SER A 382 30.47 -33.25 66.70
C SER A 382 31.37 -32.28 65.91
N GLU A 383 32.69 -32.31 66.11
CA GLU A 383 33.63 -31.47 65.35
C GLU A 383 33.59 -31.77 63.84
N ALA A 384 33.52 -33.03 63.44
CA ALA A 384 33.39 -33.43 62.04
C ALA A 384 32.08 -32.94 61.43
N ALA A 385 30.96 -33.15 62.14
CA ALA A 385 29.64 -32.70 61.72
C ALA A 385 29.55 -31.17 61.64
N ASN A 386 30.21 -30.44 62.55
CA ASN A 386 30.26 -28.99 62.56
C ASN A 386 31.09 -28.43 61.37
N LYS A 387 32.21 -29.06 61.02
CA LYS A 387 32.98 -28.72 59.82
C LYS A 387 32.16 -28.91 58.54
N GLU A 388 31.44 -30.02 58.45
CA GLU A 388 30.56 -30.31 57.31
C GLU A 388 29.38 -29.32 57.23
N LEU A 389 28.76 -28.99 58.37
CA LEU A 389 27.71 -27.96 58.44
C LEU A 389 28.24 -26.59 58.01
N SER A 390 29.46 -26.22 58.42
CA SER A 390 30.10 -24.98 57.98
C SER A 390 30.33 -24.95 56.47
N TYR A 391 30.70 -26.08 55.87
CA TYR A 391 30.82 -26.22 54.42
C TYR A 391 29.46 -26.03 53.73
N LEU A 392 28.43 -26.76 54.18
CA LEU A 392 27.08 -26.66 53.63
C LEU A 392 26.49 -25.24 53.74
N LYS A 393 26.64 -24.58 54.90
CA LYS A 393 26.25 -23.17 55.10
C LYS A 393 27.06 -22.22 54.21
N GLY A 394 28.30 -22.56 53.88
CA GLY A 394 29.13 -21.83 52.91
C GLY A 394 28.59 -21.92 51.49
N GLU A 395 28.27 -23.13 51.02
CA GLU A 395 27.67 -23.35 49.70
C GLU A 395 26.27 -22.74 49.59
N LEU A 396 25.44 -22.84 50.64
CA LEU A 396 24.14 -22.16 50.70
C LEU A 396 24.29 -20.64 50.54
N ARG A 397 25.25 -20.00 51.24
CA ARG A 397 25.51 -18.56 51.07
C ARG A 397 25.96 -18.21 49.65
N ARG A 398 26.73 -19.08 48.99
CA ARG A 398 27.11 -18.87 47.59
C ARG A 398 25.90 -18.95 46.66
N ALA A 399 25.06 -19.97 46.83
CA ALA A 399 23.83 -20.13 46.05
C ALA A 399 22.86 -18.95 46.25
N LEU A 400 22.73 -18.44 47.48
CA LEU A 400 21.93 -17.23 47.75
C LEU A 400 22.49 -15.98 47.05
N ARG A 401 23.81 -15.80 47.04
CA ARG A 401 24.46 -14.70 46.30
C ARG A 401 24.26 -14.81 44.79
N GLU A 402 24.32 -16.03 44.25
CA GLU A 402 24.00 -16.29 42.84
C GLU A 402 22.58 -15.85 42.52
N VAL A 403 21.59 -16.20 43.36
CA VAL A 403 20.19 -15.74 43.22
C VAL A 403 20.07 -14.22 43.30
N GLU A 404 20.74 -13.56 44.26
CA GLU A 404 20.76 -12.09 44.35
C GLU A 404 21.36 -11.44 43.09
N ALA A 405 22.37 -12.07 42.48
CA ALA A 405 22.99 -11.59 41.25
C ALA A 405 22.05 -11.59 40.03
N PHE A 406 20.91 -12.29 40.07
CA PHE A 406 19.89 -12.22 39.02
C PHE A 406 19.05 -10.93 39.06
N GLN A 407 19.03 -10.19 40.18
CA GLN A 407 18.18 -8.99 40.34
C GLN A 407 18.27 -7.99 39.17
N PRO A 408 19.46 -7.59 38.67
CA PRO A 408 19.55 -6.70 37.52
C PRO A 408 18.95 -7.29 36.24
N ARG A 409 19.11 -8.60 36.02
CA ARG A 409 18.57 -9.31 34.84
C ARG A 409 17.04 -9.43 34.91
N LEU A 410 16.48 -9.57 36.10
CA LEU A 410 15.03 -9.65 36.33
C LEU A 410 14.33 -8.32 36.05
N ILE A 411 14.96 -7.18 36.37
CA ILE A 411 14.43 -5.84 36.03
C ILE A 411 14.21 -5.74 34.52
N THR A 412 15.18 -6.19 33.72
CA THR A 412 15.08 -6.21 32.26
C THR A 412 14.08 -7.26 31.76
N ALA A 413 14.00 -8.42 32.43
CA ALA A 413 13.08 -9.50 32.06
C ALA A 413 11.59 -9.18 32.38
N GLY A 414 11.35 -8.21 33.26
CA GLY A 414 10.01 -7.74 33.61
C GLY A 414 9.25 -8.71 34.53
N PRO A 415 7.91 -8.81 34.43
CA PRO A 415 7.08 -9.60 35.34
C PRO A 415 7.44 -11.10 35.40
N PRO A 416 7.17 -11.77 36.54
CA PRO A 416 7.42 -13.20 36.72
C PRO A 416 6.71 -14.07 35.69
N MET A 417 7.48 -14.97 35.08
CA MET A 417 6.98 -15.98 34.15
C MET A 417 7.02 -17.35 34.81
N LYS A 418 5.91 -18.09 34.73
CA LYS A 418 5.89 -19.50 35.12
C LYS A 418 6.42 -20.32 33.97
N THR A 419 7.56 -20.98 34.15
CA THR A 419 8.13 -21.90 33.18
C THR A 419 8.54 -23.21 33.84
N VAL A 420 8.31 -24.31 33.13
CA VAL A 420 8.69 -25.68 33.52
C VAL A 420 9.80 -26.21 32.61
N ARG A 421 10.20 -25.42 31.61
CA ARG A 421 11.16 -25.79 30.58
C ARG A 421 12.58 -25.64 31.14
N SER A 422 13.49 -26.49 30.69
CA SER A 422 14.88 -26.36 31.11
C SER A 422 15.53 -25.13 30.45
N PRO A 423 16.48 -24.44 31.11
CA PRO A 423 17.21 -23.32 30.50
C PRO A 423 17.86 -23.70 29.16
N GLN A 424 18.26 -24.96 29.00
CA GLN A 424 18.92 -25.45 27.80
C GLN A 424 17.95 -25.56 26.60
N GLU A 425 16.73 -26.05 26.81
CA GLU A 425 15.68 -26.05 25.78
C GLU A 425 15.37 -24.62 25.29
N ILE A 426 15.23 -23.67 26.21
CA ILE A 426 14.93 -22.27 25.87
C ILE A 426 16.11 -21.65 25.11
N TYR A 427 17.35 -21.94 25.51
CA TYR A 427 18.54 -21.48 24.82
C TYR A 427 18.62 -22.01 23.38
N ASP A 428 18.29 -23.28 23.17
CA ASP A 428 18.23 -23.87 21.83
C ASP A 428 17.14 -23.20 20.97
N ASP A 429 15.96 -22.90 21.52
CA ASP A 429 14.91 -22.13 20.82
C ASP A 429 15.39 -20.72 20.44
N ILE A 430 16.09 -20.02 21.34
CA ILE A 430 16.68 -18.69 21.08
C ILE A 430 17.71 -18.78 19.96
N ARG A 431 18.52 -19.85 19.93
CA ARG A 431 19.50 -20.10 18.88
C ARG A 431 18.82 -20.32 17.53
N VAL A 432 17.76 -21.13 17.47
CA VAL A 432 16.98 -21.34 16.24
C VAL A 432 16.38 -20.02 15.75
N ALA A 433 15.75 -19.24 16.64
CA ALA A 433 15.22 -17.92 16.30
C ALA A 433 16.31 -16.97 15.78
N SER A 434 17.51 -17.01 16.38
CA SER A 434 18.65 -16.18 15.95
C SER A 434 19.18 -16.59 14.57
N ILE A 435 19.21 -17.88 14.25
CA ILE A 435 19.56 -18.40 12.91
C ILE A 435 18.52 -17.97 11.87
N GLN A 436 17.23 -18.03 12.21
CA GLN A 436 16.17 -17.57 11.31
C GLN A 436 16.29 -16.06 11.04
N LEU A 437 16.58 -15.26 12.08
CA LEU A 437 16.80 -13.82 11.92
C LEU A 437 18.03 -13.49 11.06
N SER A 438 19.13 -14.25 11.20
CA SER A 438 20.31 -14.05 10.36
C SER A 438 20.07 -14.46 8.90
N THR A 439 19.25 -15.48 8.67
CA THR A 439 18.87 -15.93 7.32
C THR A 439 18.03 -14.88 6.59
N ILE A 440 17.14 -14.17 7.30
CA ILE A 440 16.34 -13.08 6.73
C ILE A 440 17.19 -11.83 6.46
N GLY A 441 18.26 -11.62 7.23
CA GLY A 441 19.14 -10.46 7.09
C GLY A 441 18.54 -9.16 7.66
N GLU A 442 19.25 -8.06 7.45
CA GLU A 442 18.76 -6.72 7.82
C GLU A 442 17.77 -6.22 6.77
N LEU A 443 16.61 -5.78 7.24
CA LEU A 443 15.54 -5.23 6.41
C LEU A 443 15.37 -3.75 6.79
N SER A 444 15.04 -2.91 5.81
CA SER A 444 14.73 -1.50 6.07
C SER A 444 13.48 -1.38 6.96
N GLU A 445 13.47 -0.38 7.84
CA GLU A 445 12.29 -0.06 8.68
C GLU A 445 11.16 0.56 7.85
N ASP A 446 11.48 1.09 6.67
CA ASP A 446 10.51 1.79 5.81
C ASP A 446 9.63 0.85 4.98
N ILE A 447 9.86 -0.47 5.03
CA ILE A 447 9.14 -1.45 4.19
C ILE A 447 7.63 -1.37 4.39
N GLU A 448 7.15 -1.28 5.63
CA GLU A 448 5.72 -1.17 5.92
C GLU A 448 5.12 0.12 5.32
N GLN A 449 5.83 1.24 5.45
CA GLN A 449 5.40 2.52 4.89
C GLN A 449 5.36 2.47 3.36
N MET A 450 6.39 1.89 2.72
CA MET A 450 6.46 1.75 1.28
C MET A 450 5.35 0.84 0.75
N TYR A 451 5.12 -0.31 1.39
CA TYR A 451 4.03 -1.22 1.03
C TYR A 451 2.66 -0.52 1.07
N LEU A 452 2.36 0.19 2.17
CA LEU A 452 1.10 0.93 2.31
C LEU A 452 0.97 2.07 1.28
N MET A 453 2.07 2.78 0.99
CA MET A 453 2.10 3.82 -0.04
C MET A 453 1.76 3.26 -1.42
N TYR A 454 2.45 2.19 -1.86
CA TYR A 454 2.21 1.58 -3.17
C TYR A 454 0.85 0.89 -3.27
N LEU A 455 0.32 0.35 -2.16
CA LEU A 455 -1.03 -0.20 -2.11
C LEU A 455 -2.08 0.89 -2.38
N ASN A 456 -1.91 2.07 -1.78
CA ASN A 456 -2.80 3.21 -2.02
C ASN A 456 -2.71 3.69 -3.48
N VAL A 457 -1.49 3.84 -4.02
CA VAL A 457 -1.28 4.22 -5.43
C VAL A 457 -1.96 3.23 -6.37
N PHE A 458 -1.81 1.93 -6.13
CA PHE A 458 -2.45 0.89 -6.93
C PHE A 458 -3.98 0.98 -6.87
N ASN A 459 -4.55 1.16 -5.68
CA ASN A 459 -6.00 1.30 -5.50
C ASN A 459 -6.56 2.55 -6.22
N ASP A 460 -5.86 3.68 -6.12
CA ASP A 460 -6.23 4.92 -6.82
C ASP A 460 -6.18 4.74 -8.35
N LEU A 461 -5.15 4.07 -8.86
CA LEU A 461 -5.05 3.74 -10.28
C LEU A 461 -6.15 2.79 -10.73
N LYS A 462 -6.48 1.78 -9.93
CA LYS A 462 -7.58 0.85 -10.20
C LYS A 462 -8.92 1.58 -10.32
N GLN A 463 -9.22 2.50 -9.42
CA GLN A 463 -10.42 3.34 -9.51
C GLN A 463 -10.41 4.21 -10.77
N LYS A 464 -9.25 4.78 -11.14
CA LYS A 464 -9.12 5.57 -12.39
C LYS A 464 -9.36 4.72 -13.64
N VAL A 465 -8.90 3.46 -13.66
CA VAL A 465 -9.15 2.53 -14.78
C VAL A 465 -10.65 2.33 -14.98
N GLU A 466 -11.41 2.12 -13.91
CA GLU A 466 -12.87 1.95 -13.98
C GLU A 466 -13.54 3.19 -14.59
N VAL A 467 -13.21 4.38 -14.07
CA VAL A 467 -13.76 5.66 -14.57
C VAL A 467 -13.44 5.89 -16.04
N VAL A 468 -12.20 5.64 -16.47
CA VAL A 468 -11.80 5.85 -17.88
C VAL A 468 -12.45 4.82 -18.80
N SER A 469 -12.62 3.57 -18.37
CA SER A 469 -13.33 2.54 -19.13
C SER A 469 -14.81 2.88 -19.34
N GLU A 470 -15.47 3.40 -18.29
CA GLU A 470 -16.85 3.90 -18.39
C GLU A 470 -16.95 5.09 -19.36
N ASN A 471 -16.04 6.07 -19.22
CA ASN A 471 -15.98 7.22 -20.10
C ASN A 471 -15.77 6.80 -21.57
N ARG A 472 -14.85 5.87 -21.84
CA ARG A 472 -14.62 5.33 -23.19
C ARG A 472 -15.90 4.76 -23.78
N THR A 473 -16.62 3.94 -23.02
CA THR A 473 -17.88 3.32 -23.48
C THR A 473 -18.91 4.40 -23.82
N SER A 474 -19.03 5.42 -22.98
CA SER A 474 -19.93 6.56 -23.21
C SER A 474 -19.58 7.32 -24.49
N VAL A 475 -18.32 7.71 -24.67
CA VAL A 475 -17.86 8.47 -25.83
C VAL A 475 -17.95 7.65 -27.12
N LEU A 476 -17.66 6.34 -27.06
CA LEU A 476 -17.85 5.44 -28.20
C LEU A 476 -19.30 5.43 -28.67
N ASN A 477 -20.25 5.28 -27.75
CA ASN A 477 -21.68 5.29 -28.06
C ASN A 477 -22.11 6.63 -28.66
N GLU A 478 -21.59 7.74 -28.16
CA GLU A 478 -21.83 9.07 -28.71
C GLU A 478 -21.35 9.20 -30.16
N VAL A 479 -20.14 8.71 -30.47
CA VAL A 479 -19.59 8.71 -31.84
C VAL A 479 -20.47 7.88 -32.77
N VAL A 480 -20.87 6.68 -32.35
CA VAL A 480 -21.72 5.77 -33.15
C VAL A 480 -23.06 6.44 -33.46
N GLU A 481 -23.71 7.04 -32.47
CA GLU A 481 -25.01 7.70 -32.66
C GLU A 481 -24.91 8.94 -33.54
N ARG A 482 -23.92 9.81 -33.32
CA ARG A 482 -23.70 11.00 -34.16
C ARG A 482 -23.45 10.62 -35.62
N LYS A 483 -22.62 9.60 -35.84
CA LYS A 483 -22.33 9.08 -37.19
C LYS A 483 -23.58 8.50 -37.85
N ARG A 484 -24.37 7.70 -37.12
CA ARG A 484 -25.64 7.13 -37.60
C ARG A 484 -26.61 8.23 -38.05
N LEU A 485 -26.76 9.28 -37.24
CA LEU A 485 -27.63 10.42 -37.56
C LEU A 485 -27.14 11.19 -38.79
N TRP A 486 -25.85 11.53 -38.84
CA TRP A 486 -25.27 12.22 -40.00
C TRP A 486 -25.44 11.43 -41.30
N ILE A 487 -25.11 10.13 -41.29
CA ILE A 487 -25.30 9.25 -42.46
C ILE A 487 -26.78 9.22 -42.89
N GLY A 488 -27.71 9.12 -41.94
CA GLY A 488 -29.14 9.15 -42.24
C GLY A 488 -29.59 10.45 -42.91
N ILE A 489 -29.11 11.59 -42.43
CA ILE A 489 -29.45 12.91 -42.99
C ILE A 489 -28.90 13.07 -44.41
N ILE A 490 -27.61 12.75 -44.63
CA ILE A 490 -27.00 12.91 -45.95
C ILE A 490 -27.57 11.91 -46.96
N GLN A 491 -27.86 10.68 -46.53
CA GLN A 491 -28.48 9.68 -47.40
C GLN A 491 -29.89 10.09 -47.81
N SER A 492 -30.71 10.58 -46.87
CA SER A 492 -32.06 11.10 -47.17
C SER A 492 -32.00 12.25 -48.18
N LEU A 493 -31.06 13.19 -48.01
CA LEU A 493 -30.86 14.30 -48.95
C LEU A 493 -30.49 13.79 -50.35
N LEU A 494 -29.56 12.84 -50.44
CA LEU A 494 -29.11 12.32 -51.74
C LEU A 494 -30.19 11.49 -52.43
N ASP A 495 -31.01 10.75 -51.67
CA ASP A 495 -32.17 10.03 -52.21
C ASP A 495 -33.20 11.02 -52.80
N GLU A 496 -33.46 12.15 -52.10
CA GLU A 496 -34.30 13.24 -52.59
C GLU A 496 -33.72 13.94 -53.83
N VAL A 497 -32.40 14.16 -53.89
CA VAL A 497 -31.70 14.78 -55.04
C VAL A 497 -31.61 13.81 -56.24
N SER A 498 -31.58 12.50 -56.00
CA SER A 498 -31.47 11.49 -57.06
C SER A 498 -32.66 11.51 -58.01
N VAL A 499 -33.86 11.79 -57.50
CA VAL A 499 -35.08 11.90 -58.31
C VAL A 499 -34.98 13.02 -59.38
N PRO A 500 -34.81 14.31 -59.03
CA PRO A 500 -34.67 15.38 -60.03
C PRO A 500 -33.43 15.20 -60.91
N TYR A 501 -32.33 14.65 -60.37
CA TYR A 501 -31.14 14.34 -61.18
C TYR A 501 -31.44 13.35 -62.31
N GLN A 502 -32.13 12.25 -62.00
CA GLN A 502 -32.55 11.26 -62.99
C GLN A 502 -33.56 11.83 -63.99
N GLU A 503 -34.53 12.63 -63.51
CA GLU A 503 -35.50 13.31 -64.37
C GLU A 503 -34.83 14.25 -65.37
N PHE A 504 -33.89 15.06 -64.91
CA PHE A 504 -33.15 15.99 -65.77
C PHE A 504 -32.26 15.26 -66.79
N LEU A 505 -31.56 14.21 -66.37
CA LEU A 505 -30.78 13.38 -67.28
C LEU A 505 -31.65 12.71 -68.35
N SER A 506 -32.86 12.27 -68.00
CA SER A 506 -33.78 11.62 -68.95
C SER A 506 -34.15 12.55 -70.12
N GLN A 507 -34.32 13.85 -69.87
CA GLN A 507 -34.60 14.86 -70.90
C GLN A 507 -33.41 15.06 -71.87
N LEU A 508 -32.21 14.68 -71.44
CA LEU A 508 -30.97 14.74 -72.20
C LEU A 508 -30.63 13.41 -72.91
N ASN A 509 -31.53 12.42 -72.88
CA ASN A 509 -31.28 11.03 -73.30
C ASN A 509 -30.07 10.41 -72.57
N ALA A 510 -29.97 10.68 -71.28
CA ALA A 510 -28.96 10.14 -70.39
C ALA A 510 -29.60 9.44 -69.18
N THR A 511 -28.86 8.53 -68.56
CA THR A 511 -29.23 7.86 -67.31
C THR A 511 -28.09 7.99 -66.32
N GLY A 512 -28.37 8.00 -65.02
CA GLY A 512 -27.35 8.19 -64.00
C GLY A 512 -27.87 7.96 -62.61
N ASN A 513 -26.96 7.81 -61.64
CA ASN A 513 -27.32 7.63 -60.24
C ASN A 513 -26.33 8.34 -59.32
N ILE A 514 -26.76 8.56 -58.08
CA ILE A 514 -26.00 9.16 -57.00
C ILE A 514 -25.85 8.11 -55.92
N ARG A 515 -24.63 7.87 -55.44
CA ARG A 515 -24.42 6.95 -54.31
C ARG A 515 -23.30 7.40 -53.39
N LEU A 516 -23.46 7.07 -52.12
CA LEU A 516 -22.40 7.18 -51.13
C LEU A 516 -21.50 5.94 -51.19
N VAL A 517 -20.19 6.15 -51.17
CA VAL A 517 -19.18 5.08 -51.12
C VAL A 517 -18.39 5.18 -49.81
N ASN A 518 -17.81 4.07 -49.36
CA ASN A 518 -17.05 3.97 -48.11
C ASN A 518 -17.81 4.45 -46.87
N THR A 519 -19.10 4.14 -46.74
CA THR A 519 -19.97 4.57 -45.62
C THR A 519 -19.53 4.07 -44.23
N GLN A 520 -18.59 3.13 -44.19
CA GLN A 520 -18.01 2.59 -42.96
C GLN A 520 -17.02 3.53 -42.29
N ASP A 521 -16.46 4.51 -43.01
CA ASP A 521 -15.46 5.43 -42.47
C ASP A 521 -15.70 6.85 -43.00
N ILE A 522 -15.94 7.78 -42.07
CA ILE A 522 -16.28 9.17 -42.41
C ILE A 522 -15.16 9.88 -43.16
N GLU A 523 -13.90 9.55 -42.88
CA GLU A 523 -12.75 10.20 -43.51
C GLU A 523 -12.60 9.81 -44.97
N THR A 524 -12.93 8.55 -45.30
CA THR A 524 -12.85 8.01 -46.66
C THR A 524 -14.19 7.99 -47.41
N MET A 525 -15.28 8.36 -46.72
CA MET A 525 -16.63 8.45 -47.29
C MET A 525 -16.69 9.52 -48.37
N GLY A 526 -17.26 9.14 -49.52
CA GLY A 526 -17.31 9.99 -50.70
C GLY A 526 -18.63 9.89 -51.45
N LEU A 527 -18.85 10.87 -52.33
CA LEU A 527 -19.99 10.95 -53.22
C LEU A 527 -19.58 10.50 -54.62
N GLU A 528 -20.21 9.44 -55.10
CA GLU A 528 -20.03 8.94 -56.45
C GLU A 528 -21.26 9.27 -57.31
N LEU A 529 -21.01 9.83 -58.48
CA LEU A 529 -22.02 10.13 -59.50
C LEU A 529 -21.74 9.22 -60.69
N THR A 530 -22.78 8.62 -61.25
CA THR A 530 -22.69 7.86 -62.50
C THR A 530 -23.55 8.48 -63.59
N VAL A 531 -23.10 8.38 -64.85
CA VAL A 531 -23.84 8.84 -66.02
C VAL A 531 -23.55 7.98 -67.25
N GLY A 532 -24.56 7.76 -68.09
CA GLY A 532 -24.49 7.10 -69.38
C GLY A 532 -25.33 7.86 -70.40
N PHE A 533 -24.72 8.29 -71.51
CA PHE A 533 -25.41 9.03 -72.56
C PHE A 533 -25.81 8.10 -73.72
N LYS A 534 -26.90 8.44 -74.42
CA LYS A 534 -27.31 7.78 -75.68
C LYS A 534 -27.50 6.26 -75.55
N GLY A 535 -27.95 5.80 -74.39
CA GLY A 535 -28.20 4.37 -74.11
C GLY A 535 -26.96 3.57 -73.67
N ALA A 536 -25.81 4.20 -73.46
CA ALA A 536 -24.66 3.58 -72.82
C ALA A 536 -24.94 3.25 -71.34
N GLU A 537 -24.27 2.23 -70.81
CA GLU A 537 -24.36 1.92 -69.37
C GLU A 537 -23.75 3.05 -68.53
N PRO A 538 -24.37 3.44 -67.40
CA PRO A 538 -23.83 4.50 -66.55
C PRO A 538 -22.45 4.15 -65.99
N THR A 539 -21.46 4.98 -66.28
CA THR A 539 -20.11 4.90 -65.72
C THR A 539 -19.86 6.03 -64.73
N ILE A 540 -18.81 5.91 -63.91
CA ILE A 540 -18.44 6.94 -62.94
C ILE A 540 -18.15 8.25 -63.67
N LEU A 541 -18.76 9.34 -63.22
CA LEU A 541 -18.51 10.68 -63.72
C LEU A 541 -17.12 11.14 -63.30
N ASP A 542 -16.15 10.91 -64.17
CA ASP A 542 -14.76 11.33 -64.03
C ASP A 542 -14.23 12.03 -65.29
N ALA A 543 -13.00 12.51 -65.22
CA ALA A 543 -12.38 13.22 -66.33
C ALA A 543 -11.97 12.30 -67.51
N TYR A 544 -11.98 10.98 -67.32
CA TYR A 544 -11.36 10.01 -68.22
C TYR A 544 -12.37 9.24 -69.08
N THR A 545 -13.61 9.09 -68.61
CA THR A 545 -14.63 8.24 -69.24
C THR A 545 -15.59 8.98 -70.15
N GLN A 546 -15.85 10.27 -69.92
CA GLN A 546 -16.86 11.05 -70.63
C GLN A 546 -16.24 12.14 -71.52
N SER A 547 -16.91 12.49 -72.62
CA SER A 547 -16.51 13.65 -73.42
C SER A 547 -16.68 14.96 -72.62
N GLY A 548 -15.93 16.01 -72.97
CA GLY A 548 -16.00 17.30 -72.25
C GLY A 548 -17.41 17.90 -72.19
N GLY A 549 -18.21 17.72 -73.25
CA GLY A 549 -19.60 18.17 -73.30
C GLY A 549 -20.56 17.31 -72.48
N GLU A 550 -20.42 15.99 -72.51
CA GLU A 550 -21.22 15.05 -71.69
C GLU A 550 -20.93 15.24 -70.20
N ARG A 551 -19.67 15.40 -69.84
CA ARG A 551 -19.24 15.67 -68.45
C ARG A 551 -19.81 16.98 -67.92
N SER A 552 -19.72 18.05 -68.70
CA SER A 552 -20.27 19.37 -68.32
C SER A 552 -21.79 19.31 -68.17
N THR A 553 -22.45 18.60 -69.09
CA THR A 553 -23.91 18.39 -69.07
C THR A 553 -24.34 17.62 -67.82
N ALA A 554 -23.69 16.50 -67.50
CA ALA A 554 -23.99 15.67 -66.33
C ALA A 554 -23.72 16.40 -65.01
N THR A 555 -22.59 17.10 -64.93
CA THR A 555 -22.22 17.89 -63.74
C THR A 555 -23.21 19.03 -63.50
N MET A 556 -23.56 19.78 -64.54
CA MET A 556 -24.55 20.86 -64.42
C MET A 556 -25.92 20.32 -64.01
N THR A 557 -26.31 19.16 -64.56
CA THR A 557 -27.56 18.49 -64.19
C THR A 557 -27.59 18.12 -62.71
N PHE A 558 -26.49 17.59 -62.17
CA PHE A 558 -26.35 17.30 -60.75
C PHE A 558 -26.39 18.56 -59.88
N LEU A 559 -25.62 19.60 -60.24
CA LEU A 559 -25.58 20.85 -59.49
C LEU A 559 -26.95 21.55 -59.46
N LEU A 560 -27.71 21.51 -60.57
CA LEU A 560 -29.07 22.03 -60.63
C LEU A 560 -30.04 21.23 -59.75
N ALA A 561 -29.98 19.90 -59.80
CA ALA A 561 -30.79 19.04 -58.93
C ALA A 561 -30.50 19.32 -57.46
N LEU A 562 -29.23 19.50 -57.10
CA LEU A 562 -28.82 19.82 -55.74
C LEU A 562 -29.20 21.25 -55.32
N GLN A 563 -29.14 22.22 -56.24
CA GLN A 563 -29.48 23.62 -55.99
C GLN A 563 -30.93 23.80 -55.50
N GLN A 564 -31.85 22.90 -55.85
CA GLN A 564 -33.23 22.89 -55.34
C GLN A 564 -33.30 22.81 -53.81
N TYR A 565 -32.32 22.16 -53.18
CA TYR A 565 -32.26 21.93 -51.74
C TYR A 565 -31.45 23.00 -50.98
N VAL A 566 -30.89 23.99 -51.69
CA VAL A 566 -30.13 25.10 -51.10
C VAL A 566 -31.05 26.27 -50.78
N LYS A 567 -31.21 26.63 -49.51
CA LYS A 567 -32.03 27.80 -49.12
C LYS A 567 -31.22 29.08 -49.30
N SER A 568 -31.48 29.83 -50.39
CA SER A 568 -30.91 31.15 -50.63
C SER A 568 -31.88 32.02 -51.43
N PRO A 569 -32.10 33.29 -51.05
CA PRO A 569 -32.98 34.21 -51.79
C PRO A 569 -32.36 34.70 -53.11
N PHE A 570 -31.06 34.47 -53.31
CA PHE A 570 -30.32 34.84 -54.51
C PHE A 570 -29.51 33.66 -55.02
N ARG A 571 -29.54 33.42 -56.33
CA ARG A 571 -28.75 32.38 -57.00
C ARG A 571 -28.17 32.95 -58.28
N ALA A 572 -26.91 32.66 -58.56
CA ALA A 572 -26.25 33.13 -59.77
C ALA A 572 -25.42 32.04 -60.45
N VAL A 573 -25.47 32.03 -61.78
CA VAL A 573 -24.80 31.03 -62.62
C VAL A 573 -24.09 31.73 -63.78
N ASP A 574 -22.78 31.58 -63.84
CA ASP A 574 -21.94 32.08 -64.92
C ASP A 574 -21.73 31.02 -66.01
N GLU A 575 -21.85 31.43 -67.27
CA GLU A 575 -21.32 30.71 -68.44
C GLU A 575 -21.67 29.20 -68.46
N PHE A 576 -22.90 28.89 -68.05
CA PHE A 576 -23.41 27.52 -67.88
C PHE A 576 -23.39 26.66 -69.15
N ASP A 577 -23.19 27.28 -70.32
CA ASP A 577 -23.46 26.72 -71.63
C ASP A 577 -22.24 26.62 -72.58
N ILE A 578 -21.06 27.06 -72.15
CA ILE A 578 -19.88 27.25 -73.02
C ILE A 578 -19.35 25.95 -73.62
N HIS A 579 -19.37 24.85 -72.87
CA HIS A 579 -18.83 23.56 -73.30
C HIS A 579 -19.92 22.55 -73.69
N MET A 580 -21.17 23.01 -73.84
CA MET A 580 -22.31 22.15 -74.18
C MET A 580 -22.65 22.25 -75.67
N ASP A 581 -23.02 21.11 -76.26
CA ASP A 581 -23.59 21.07 -77.61
C ASP A 581 -24.91 21.87 -77.66
N PRO A 582 -25.27 22.49 -78.80
CA PRO A 582 -26.46 23.36 -78.91
C PRO A 582 -27.76 22.73 -78.39
N LYS A 583 -27.96 21.42 -78.63
CA LYS A 583 -29.14 20.68 -78.16
C LYS A 583 -29.16 20.55 -76.63
N ASN A 584 -28.02 20.19 -76.01
CA ASN A 584 -27.94 20.06 -74.55
C ASN A 584 -28.06 21.42 -73.86
N ARG A 585 -27.47 22.47 -74.46
CA ARG A 585 -27.60 23.85 -74.01
C ARG A 585 -29.06 24.30 -73.95
N GLU A 586 -29.84 24.03 -74.99
CA GLU A 586 -31.27 24.38 -75.03
C GLU A 586 -32.06 23.65 -73.93
N THR A 587 -31.79 22.35 -73.72
CA THR A 587 -32.42 21.57 -72.65
C THR A 587 -32.04 22.04 -71.25
N ILE A 588 -30.76 22.33 -70.98
CA ILE A 588 -30.33 22.86 -69.67
C ILE A 588 -30.93 24.26 -69.43
N SER A 589 -31.01 25.09 -70.47
CA SER A 589 -31.67 26.39 -70.39
C SER A 589 -33.14 26.23 -70.03
N SER A 590 -33.88 25.33 -70.70
CA SER A 590 -35.29 25.06 -70.41
C SER A 590 -35.53 24.54 -68.99
N LEU A 591 -34.63 23.68 -68.49
CA LEU A 591 -34.65 23.22 -67.10
C LEU A 591 -34.46 24.36 -66.11
N LEU A 592 -33.46 25.23 -66.32
CA LEU A 592 -33.25 26.45 -65.54
C LEU A 592 -34.50 27.33 -65.53
N TYR A 593 -35.10 27.58 -66.69
CA TYR A 593 -36.33 28.38 -66.78
C TYR A 593 -37.49 27.75 -65.98
N LYS A 594 -37.66 26.43 -66.06
CA LYS A 594 -38.71 25.71 -65.33
C LYS A 594 -38.51 25.83 -63.82
N GLU A 595 -37.27 25.72 -63.36
CA GLU A 595 -36.90 25.89 -61.95
C GLU A 595 -37.23 27.30 -61.43
N VAL A 596 -36.84 28.34 -62.18
CA VAL A 596 -37.11 29.73 -61.76
C VAL A 596 -38.62 30.03 -61.71
N ARG A 597 -39.42 29.48 -62.63
CA ARG A 597 -40.89 29.63 -62.57
C ARG A 597 -41.52 28.94 -61.36
N GLY A 598 -40.93 27.85 -60.88
CA GLY A 598 -41.38 27.14 -59.68
C GLY A 598 -41.12 27.90 -58.37
N SER A 599 -40.08 28.74 -58.36
CA SER A 599 -39.59 29.46 -57.16
C SER A 599 -39.79 30.98 -57.28
N ARG A 600 -41.01 31.47 -57.01
CA ARG A 600 -41.35 32.91 -57.12
C ARG A 600 -40.62 33.81 -56.12
N GLU A 601 -40.08 33.25 -55.05
CA GLU A 601 -39.40 33.98 -53.97
C GLU A 601 -37.88 34.08 -54.17
N THR A 602 -37.31 33.39 -55.16
CA THR A 602 -35.86 33.37 -55.41
C THR A 602 -35.47 34.23 -56.61
N GLN A 603 -34.52 35.14 -56.43
CA GLN A 603 -33.93 35.90 -57.52
C GLN A 603 -32.80 35.10 -58.17
N TYR A 604 -32.89 34.90 -59.48
CA TYR A 604 -31.89 34.23 -60.29
C TYR A 604 -31.13 35.19 -61.19
N LEU A 605 -29.83 35.00 -61.31
CA LEU A 605 -28.95 35.71 -62.23
C LEU A 605 -28.19 34.70 -63.10
N THR A 606 -28.39 34.74 -64.41
CA THR A 606 -27.69 33.84 -65.34
C THR A 606 -26.91 34.65 -66.36
N ILE A 607 -25.65 34.28 -66.58
CA ILE A 607 -24.80 34.91 -67.58
C ILE A 607 -24.59 33.89 -68.72
N THR A 608 -24.86 34.30 -69.96
CA THR A 608 -24.61 33.47 -71.14
C THR A 608 -24.02 34.31 -72.28
N PRO A 609 -23.01 33.79 -73.01
CA PRO A 609 -22.55 34.36 -74.27
C PRO A 609 -23.44 33.96 -75.47
N GLY A 610 -24.37 33.02 -75.27
CA GLY A 610 -25.26 32.47 -76.29
C GLY A 610 -26.42 33.39 -76.66
N GLN A 611 -27.07 33.08 -77.80
CA GLN A 611 -28.32 33.74 -78.20
C GLN A 611 -29.47 33.23 -77.32
N ILE A 612 -30.19 34.16 -76.69
CA ILE A 612 -31.40 33.86 -75.93
C ILE A 612 -32.47 33.40 -76.94
N THR A 613 -32.85 32.13 -76.86
CA THR A 613 -33.77 31.49 -77.80
C THR A 613 -35.24 31.60 -77.38
N TYR A 614 -35.49 31.98 -76.12
CA TYR A 614 -36.82 32.11 -75.54
C TYR A 614 -36.90 33.34 -74.64
N ILE A 615 -37.85 34.24 -74.90
CA ILE A 615 -38.14 35.43 -74.09
C ILE A 615 -39.57 35.30 -73.59
N ASP A 616 -39.74 35.36 -72.29
CA ASP A 616 -41.02 35.35 -71.57
C ASP A 616 -41.13 36.63 -70.74
N GLU A 617 -42.35 37.08 -70.41
CA GLU A 617 -42.59 38.34 -69.67
C GLU A 617 -41.97 38.33 -68.26
N ALA A 618 -41.70 37.14 -67.71
CA ALA A 618 -41.07 36.94 -66.41
C ALA A 618 -39.52 36.99 -66.43
N VAL A 619 -38.90 37.27 -67.59
CA VAL A 619 -37.43 37.28 -67.76
C VAL A 619 -36.94 38.72 -67.92
N HIS A 620 -36.03 39.13 -67.05
CA HIS A 620 -35.39 40.44 -67.11
C HIS A 620 -34.05 40.35 -67.86
N VAL A 621 -33.99 40.87 -69.09
CA VAL A 621 -32.79 40.76 -69.94
C VAL A 621 -31.93 42.02 -69.84
N ILE A 622 -30.65 41.80 -69.52
CA ILE A 622 -29.62 42.82 -69.35
C ILE A 622 -28.54 42.57 -70.39
N THR A 623 -28.30 43.55 -71.25
CA THR A 623 -27.27 43.49 -72.29
C THR A 623 -26.03 44.26 -71.85
N VAL A 624 -24.85 43.68 -72.09
CA VAL A 624 -23.56 44.30 -71.77
C VAL A 624 -22.71 44.40 -73.03
N GLN A 625 -22.32 45.62 -73.39
CA GLN A 625 -21.50 45.92 -74.54
C GLN A 625 -20.21 46.62 -74.11
N ASN A 626 -19.13 46.42 -74.87
CA ASN A 626 -17.88 47.15 -74.66
C ASN A 626 -17.76 48.24 -75.72
N LEU A 627 -17.87 49.49 -75.29
CA LEU A 627 -17.74 50.68 -76.12
C LEU A 627 -16.44 51.38 -75.71
N GLU A 628 -15.49 51.47 -76.64
CA GLU A 628 -14.20 52.18 -76.44
C GLU A 628 -13.42 51.78 -75.17
N GLY A 629 -13.48 50.49 -74.79
CA GLY A 629 -12.81 49.98 -73.59
C GLY A 629 -13.59 50.21 -72.28
N ARG A 630 -14.85 50.62 -72.35
CA ARG A 630 -15.78 50.76 -71.22
C ARG A 630 -16.95 49.79 -71.41
N SER A 631 -17.23 49.02 -70.37
CA SER A 631 -18.45 48.21 -70.35
C SER A 631 -19.66 49.08 -70.04
N GLU A 632 -20.63 49.11 -70.95
CA GLU A 632 -21.94 49.73 -70.75
C GLU A 632 -23.03 48.66 -70.60
N VAL A 633 -24.03 48.99 -69.77
CA VAL A 633 -25.15 48.10 -69.45
C VAL A 633 -26.44 48.74 -69.94
N SER A 634 -27.21 47.99 -70.73
CA SER A 634 -28.54 48.37 -71.20
C SER A 634 -29.56 47.31 -70.79
N VAL A 635 -30.72 47.73 -70.31
CA VAL A 635 -31.85 46.83 -70.05
C VAL A 635 -32.68 46.74 -71.32
N VAL A 636 -33.03 45.53 -71.73
CA VAL A 636 -33.98 45.32 -72.83
C VAL A 636 -35.37 45.39 -72.22
N GLU A 637 -36.15 46.40 -72.62
CA GLU A 637 -37.55 46.56 -72.20
C GLU A 637 -38.47 45.53 -72.82
#